data_AF-A1C834-F1
#
_entry.id   AF-A1C834-F1
#
_cell.length_a   1.000
_cell.length_b   1.000
_cell.length_c   1.000
_cell.angle_alpha   90.00
_cell.angle_beta   90.00
_cell.angle_gamma   90.00
#
_symmetry.space_group_name_H-M   'P 1'
#
loop_
_entity.id
_entity.type
_entity.pdbx_description
1 polymer ?
#
loop_
_entity_poly.entity_id
_entity_poly.type
_entity_poly.pdbx_seq_one_letter_code
_entity_poly.pdbx_strand_id
1 'polypeptide(L)'
;MIESSIQRSWTLSKAQVAAILDDVTYKPAENKSGLLPIEMRFMDFGETGEAGNYEKISMTKTNARIAQWCQEAYDLLDPEKADLDSHLERLDAAFSTLVTCCFQVHKKKLSRDEIVDKTCAFLARLPSYPPELQFDYESKNGQARLINPWPAQYLCTSSTDEAQSEEPQDGYKWASLRVLSRPSTSVIRIALYLTMDQSIAFALTSDYSDTIVRLLDAVTELYRSSTTEAAAQAWFVVQAFLWAAWQQTVMLQFGYDCARVLRIGYQFERHNYLISRLTPLAMPGRAVVERSRPSYMCKWAFELLRSDLSSVTQDFRKFFKTFEIHFGGRAARCNLVGGQGRQRVCDGKAPGNCQRFESEGVQIQSAHDVKCPGPTCSFLTWDEQSYKDITGARAVCPEKTDDKLIRYRPVTSETMAVSHVWSHGQGGRPETGFNICLHRRYTELARTLGCTSYWMDSPCVPTDSELRTEALGQINDNFSNSKVTLLVDRDIMEIDIHPLTLQAQEAILATLVVCDWNVRAWTLLEGLRGRVRLHLLCKDNRIISLKDVISSVVLQSDLSLISPCLAIQYYTPTHPEDAQFVPEEVVTKEQATCLLNHRHATKDRDVTMIWSLVCGSNKIVKTAEGFWKATVGQPVATGFLVSSAPRIKSQGLSWAPARPNLLPPTAGTPNEKPYPAYDGQNSVSGIITTEGLQAEWLVCPIRRSRALGMWFSLYTYADAENRLQAYYRIWNEGANSKMDMKSLFKLRSVIAPLFKKHRWVALLQPALRHRTSTGPVSPPRPFPYQGEFQGPLLVVVTSDDEEKWEWQFVHEWDTNYQLPEFSIKEILIV
;
A
#
# COMPACT_ATOMS: atom_id res chain seq x y z
N MET A 1 12.99 -11.42 -33.59
CA MET A 1 14.35 -11.81 -33.15
C MET A 1 14.79 -10.79 -32.15
N ILE A 2 14.64 -11.12 -30.87
CA ILE A 2 14.98 -10.27 -29.73
C ILE A 2 15.95 -11.14 -28.93
N GLU A 3 17.24 -10.85 -29.04
CA GLU A 3 18.22 -11.38 -28.11
C GLU A 3 17.81 -10.94 -26.71
N SER A 4 17.56 -11.93 -25.86
CA SER A 4 17.51 -11.74 -24.43
C SER A 4 18.81 -11.07 -24.01
N SER A 5 18.76 -9.79 -23.63
CA SER A 5 19.77 -9.23 -22.75
C SER A 5 19.65 -9.99 -21.43
N ILE A 6 20.44 -11.05 -21.31
CA ILE A 6 20.65 -11.81 -20.09
C ILE A 6 21.29 -10.80 -19.13
N GLN A 7 20.46 -10.16 -18.31
CA GLN A 7 20.89 -9.42 -17.13
C GLN A 7 21.71 -10.40 -16.30
N ARG A 8 23.04 -10.26 -16.31
CA ARG A 8 23.93 -11.09 -15.51
C ARG A 8 23.57 -10.89 -14.05
N SER A 9 22.92 -11.89 -13.47
CA SER A 9 22.72 -12.03 -12.03
C SER A 9 24.09 -12.06 -11.37
N TRP A 10 24.26 -11.34 -10.28
CA TRP A 10 25.32 -11.66 -9.32
C TRP A 10 25.29 -13.17 -9.04
N THR A 11 26.41 -13.87 -9.19
CA THR A 11 26.50 -15.31 -8.95
C THR A 11 26.89 -15.57 -7.51
N LEU A 12 25.89 -15.65 -6.63
CA LEU A 12 26.10 -16.14 -5.27
C LEU A 12 26.24 -17.68 -5.33
N SER A 13 27.41 -18.18 -4.96
CA SER A 13 27.65 -19.63 -4.96
C SER A 13 26.94 -20.31 -3.78
N LYS A 14 26.46 -21.54 -3.98
CA LYS A 14 25.95 -22.37 -2.88
C LYS A 14 26.97 -22.49 -1.73
N ALA A 15 28.26 -22.54 -2.07
CA ALA A 15 29.34 -22.60 -1.09
C ALA A 15 29.40 -21.36 -0.18
N GLN A 16 29.16 -20.16 -0.71
CA GLN A 16 29.11 -18.93 0.09
C GLN A 16 27.92 -18.93 1.06
N VAL A 17 26.73 -19.31 0.57
CA VAL A 17 25.53 -19.41 1.44
C VAL A 17 25.73 -20.46 2.52
N ALA A 18 26.32 -21.60 2.16
CA ALA A 18 26.63 -22.68 3.09
C ALA A 18 27.65 -22.26 4.16
N ALA A 19 28.70 -21.53 3.78
CA ALA A 19 29.68 -21.00 4.72
C ALA A 19 29.06 -20.01 5.72
N ILE A 20 28.17 -19.12 5.26
CA ILE A 20 27.44 -18.20 6.14
C ILE A 20 26.53 -18.99 7.10
N LEU A 21 25.82 -20.02 6.62
CA LEU A 21 25.00 -20.87 7.48
C LEU A 21 25.84 -21.59 8.54
N ASP A 22 26.99 -22.13 8.17
CA ASP A 22 27.89 -22.86 9.10
C ASP A 22 28.46 -21.94 10.18
N ASP A 23 28.81 -20.70 9.83
CA ASP A 23 29.31 -19.67 10.75
C ASP A 23 28.29 -19.31 11.83
N VAL A 24 27.01 -19.22 11.46
CA VAL A 24 25.93 -18.80 12.38
C VAL A 24 25.14 -19.97 12.97
N THR A 25 25.52 -21.22 12.71
CA THR A 25 24.83 -22.40 13.26
C THR A 25 25.23 -22.63 14.71
N TYR A 26 24.23 -22.78 15.58
CA TYR A 26 24.44 -23.10 16.99
C TYR A 26 25.09 -24.47 17.17
N LYS A 27 26.20 -24.52 17.91
CA LYS A 27 26.93 -25.74 18.27
C LYS A 27 26.67 -26.09 19.74
N PRO A 28 25.86 -27.14 20.04
CA PRO A 28 25.47 -27.47 21.42
C PRO A 28 26.63 -27.75 22.37
N ALA A 29 27.76 -28.24 21.86
CA ALA A 29 28.96 -28.54 22.64
C ALA A 29 29.63 -27.30 23.27
N GLU A 30 29.29 -26.10 22.81
CA GLU A 30 29.91 -24.84 23.24
C GLU A 30 29.11 -24.14 24.36
N ASN A 31 27.92 -24.63 24.73
CA ASN A 31 27.04 -23.97 25.69
C ASN A 31 26.95 -24.69 27.04
N LYS A 32 27.60 -24.13 28.06
CA LYS A 32 27.61 -24.65 29.44
C LYS A 32 26.34 -24.32 30.25
N SER A 33 25.47 -23.44 29.76
CA SER A 33 24.33 -22.89 30.52
C SER A 33 23.01 -23.66 30.40
N GLY A 34 22.88 -24.55 29.41
CA GLY A 34 21.64 -25.30 29.13
C GLY A 34 20.50 -24.48 28.49
N LEU A 35 20.63 -23.15 28.36
CA LEU A 35 19.62 -22.28 27.72
C LEU A 35 19.81 -22.22 26.21
N LEU A 36 18.72 -22.27 25.44
CA LEU A 36 18.76 -22.18 23.99
C LEU A 36 19.04 -20.75 23.51
N PRO A 37 19.85 -20.57 22.45
CA PRO A 37 20.15 -19.23 21.94
C PRO A 37 18.94 -18.60 21.25
N ILE A 38 18.87 -17.27 21.28
CA ILE A 38 18.01 -16.48 20.42
C ILE A 38 18.53 -16.63 18.98
N GLU A 39 17.71 -17.16 18.07
CA GLU A 39 18.15 -17.48 16.71
C GLU A 39 18.51 -16.24 15.88
N MET A 40 17.87 -15.10 16.15
CA MET A 40 18.11 -13.83 15.46
C MET A 40 17.85 -12.63 16.37
N ARG A 41 18.80 -11.69 16.41
CA ARG A 41 18.68 -10.43 17.15
C ARG A 41 19.23 -9.27 16.31
N PHE A 42 18.54 -8.14 16.36
CA PHE A 42 18.94 -6.90 15.72
C PHE A 42 19.51 -5.92 16.74
N MET A 43 20.51 -5.16 16.35
CA MET A 43 21.05 -4.06 17.16
C MET A 43 20.01 -2.93 17.27
N ASP A 44 19.72 -2.50 18.50
CA ASP A 44 18.97 -1.27 18.76
C ASP A 44 19.93 -0.17 19.22
N PHE A 45 20.07 0.89 18.41
CA PHE A 45 20.88 2.07 18.74
C PHE A 45 20.36 2.83 19.98
N GLY A 46 19.12 2.57 20.41
CA GLY A 46 18.49 3.08 21.62
C GLY A 46 18.79 2.28 22.90
N GLU A 47 19.53 1.18 22.81
CA GLU A 47 19.86 0.32 23.96
C GLU A 47 21.38 0.28 24.22
N THR A 48 21.77 0.27 25.49
CA THR A 48 23.15 0.06 25.94
C THR A 48 23.20 -1.01 27.03
N GLY A 49 24.19 -1.89 27.04
CA GLY A 49 24.33 -2.98 28.03
C GLY A 49 24.18 -4.38 27.41
N GLU A 50 24.17 -5.40 28.25
CA GLU A 50 24.13 -6.81 27.83
C GLU A 50 22.69 -7.35 27.71
N ALA A 51 22.53 -8.51 27.04
CA ALA A 51 21.23 -9.16 26.90
C ALA A 51 20.59 -9.46 28.27
N GLY A 52 19.39 -8.92 28.52
CA GLY A 52 18.69 -9.06 29.80
C GLY A 52 19.03 -8.00 30.85
N ASN A 53 20.02 -7.14 30.59
CA ASN A 53 20.38 -5.99 31.43
C ASN A 53 20.78 -4.79 30.55
N TYR A 54 19.79 -4.23 29.84
CA TYR A 54 19.97 -3.10 28.95
C TYR A 54 19.29 -1.84 29.50
N GLU A 55 19.93 -0.70 29.29
CA GLU A 55 19.41 0.62 29.57
C GLU A 55 18.96 1.29 28.27
N LYS A 56 17.77 1.91 28.30
CA LYS A 56 17.29 2.75 27.20
C LYS A 56 17.91 4.13 27.30
N ILE A 57 18.46 4.64 26.21
CA ILE A 57 19.09 5.96 26.17
C ILE A 57 18.18 7.01 25.51
N SER A 58 18.51 8.29 25.69
CA SER A 58 17.74 9.39 25.12
C SER A 58 17.85 9.42 23.58
N MET A 59 16.82 9.98 22.92
CA MET A 59 16.79 10.11 21.46
C MET A 59 18.01 10.85 20.90
N THR A 60 18.50 11.89 21.59
CA THR A 60 19.72 12.61 21.21
C THR A 60 20.94 11.69 21.18
N LYS A 61 21.09 10.81 22.19
CA LYS A 61 22.20 9.84 22.24
C LYS A 61 22.05 8.77 21.16
N THR A 62 20.82 8.29 20.91
CA THR A 62 20.53 7.36 19.80
C THR A 62 20.95 7.95 18.45
N ASN A 63 20.57 9.19 18.16
CA ASN A 63 20.94 9.87 16.91
C ASN A 63 22.45 10.08 16.78
N ALA A 64 23.14 10.38 17.88
CA ALA A 64 24.60 10.50 17.87
C ALA A 64 25.30 9.18 17.52
N ARG A 65 24.81 8.04 18.05
CA ARG A 65 25.35 6.72 17.72
C ARG A 65 25.09 6.32 16.26
N ILE A 66 23.92 6.64 15.73
CA ILE A 66 23.58 6.44 14.32
C ILE A 66 24.54 7.25 13.43
N ALA A 67 24.73 8.54 13.74
CA ALA A 67 25.64 9.41 13.00
C ALA A 67 27.10 8.91 13.07
N GLN A 68 27.54 8.44 14.24
CA GLN A 68 28.86 7.85 14.42
C GLN A 68 29.05 6.62 13.53
N TRP A 69 28.08 5.68 13.51
CA TRP A 69 28.16 4.51 12.64
C TRP A 69 28.26 4.90 11.15
N CYS A 70 27.48 5.91 10.73
CA CYS A 70 27.52 6.40 9.35
C CYS A 70 28.88 7.01 9.00
N GLN A 71 29.50 7.73 9.94
CA GLN A 71 30.85 8.29 9.76
C GLN A 71 31.92 7.20 9.68
N GLU A 72 31.82 6.17 10.53
CA GLU A 72 32.72 5.02 10.47
C GLU A 72 32.58 4.26 9.13
N ALA A 73 31.36 4.14 8.60
CA ALA A 73 31.12 3.57 7.28
C ALA A 73 31.71 4.43 6.15
N TYR A 74 31.58 5.75 6.22
CA TYR A 74 32.23 6.68 5.26
C TYR A 74 33.75 6.56 5.30
N ASP A 75 34.34 6.42 6.48
CA ASP A 75 35.79 6.31 6.64
C ASP A 75 36.36 5.05 5.95
N LEU A 76 35.54 4.03 5.66
CA LEU A 76 35.93 2.86 4.86
C LEU A 76 36.02 3.17 3.35
N LEU A 77 35.39 4.27 2.91
CA LEU A 77 35.33 4.76 1.53
C LEU A 77 36.24 5.98 1.34
N ASP A 78 36.96 6.41 2.37
CA ASP A 78 37.91 7.51 2.30
C ASP A 78 39.29 6.97 1.87
N PRO A 79 39.83 7.35 0.69
CA PRO A 79 41.13 6.87 0.22
C PRO A 79 42.28 7.24 1.16
N GLU A 80 42.13 8.27 2.00
CA GLU A 80 43.15 8.65 2.98
C GLU A 80 43.17 7.73 4.21
N LYS A 81 42.06 7.02 4.47
CA LYS A 81 41.86 6.22 5.68
C LYS A 81 41.78 4.71 5.42
N ALA A 82 41.52 4.32 4.18
CA ALA A 82 41.12 2.95 3.85
C ALA A 82 41.57 2.52 2.46
N ASP A 83 41.87 1.22 2.31
CA ASP A 83 41.99 0.57 1.01
C ASP A 83 40.61 0.51 0.31
N LEU A 84 40.47 1.23 -0.79
CA LEU A 84 39.24 1.31 -1.56
C LEU A 84 38.93 0.03 -2.33
N ASP A 85 39.89 -0.86 -2.59
CA ASP A 85 39.59 -2.09 -3.33
C ASP A 85 38.78 -3.09 -2.49
N SER A 86 38.94 -3.05 -1.16
CA SER A 86 38.23 -3.87 -0.17
C SER A 86 37.05 -3.17 0.51
N HIS A 87 36.59 -2.01 -0.02
CA HIS A 87 35.55 -1.21 0.62
C HIS A 87 34.24 -1.99 0.82
N LEU A 88 33.82 -2.82 -0.14
CA LEU A 88 32.60 -3.62 -0.06
C LEU A 88 32.71 -4.67 1.05
N GLU A 89 33.80 -5.43 1.10
CA GLU A 89 34.04 -6.45 2.14
C GLU A 89 34.01 -5.83 3.54
N ARG A 90 34.65 -4.67 3.71
CA ARG A 90 34.73 -3.98 5.00
C ARG A 90 33.39 -3.37 5.40
N LEU A 91 32.67 -2.78 4.46
CA LEU A 91 31.34 -2.23 4.69
C LEU A 91 30.33 -3.34 5.04
N ASP A 92 30.37 -4.47 4.32
CA ASP A 92 29.55 -5.64 4.63
C ASP A 92 29.89 -6.23 6.01
N ALA A 93 31.18 -6.34 6.35
CA ALA A 93 31.61 -6.79 7.67
C ALA A 93 31.07 -5.88 8.78
N ALA A 94 31.20 -4.56 8.66
CA ALA A 94 30.67 -3.60 9.62
C ALA A 94 29.14 -3.67 9.72
N PHE A 95 28.43 -3.73 8.59
CA PHE A 95 26.97 -3.83 8.54
C PHE A 95 26.44 -5.16 9.08
N SER A 96 27.17 -6.26 8.90
CA SER A 96 26.79 -7.58 9.38
C SER A 96 26.72 -7.66 10.91
N THR A 97 27.43 -6.78 11.63
CA THR A 97 27.38 -6.71 13.10
C THR A 97 26.03 -6.22 13.64
N LEU A 98 25.20 -5.57 12.81
CA LEU A 98 23.86 -5.13 13.18
C LEU A 98 22.88 -6.30 13.35
N VAL A 99 23.25 -7.49 12.85
CA VAL A 99 22.45 -8.72 12.93
C VAL A 99 23.26 -9.83 13.56
N THR A 100 22.84 -10.28 14.74
CA THR A 100 23.41 -11.48 15.39
C THR A 100 22.50 -12.67 15.12
N CYS A 101 23.08 -13.76 14.61
CA CYS A 101 22.35 -14.99 14.30
C CYS A 101 22.97 -16.19 15.04
N CYS A 102 22.12 -17.11 15.50
CA CYS A 102 22.55 -18.36 16.11
C CYS A 102 21.52 -19.47 15.82
N PHE A 103 21.54 -20.01 14.60
CA PHE A 103 20.49 -20.88 14.07
C PHE A 103 20.55 -22.31 14.64
N GLN A 104 19.40 -22.81 15.08
CA GLN A 104 19.22 -24.16 15.60
C GLN A 104 18.83 -25.11 14.47
N VAL A 105 19.71 -25.27 13.48
CA VAL A 105 19.46 -26.10 12.27
C VAL A 105 19.01 -27.52 12.62
N HIS A 106 19.61 -28.12 13.66
CA HIS A 106 19.29 -29.46 14.14
C HIS A 106 17.83 -29.66 14.61
N LYS A 107 17.08 -28.58 14.88
CA LYS A 107 15.65 -28.65 15.23
C LYS A 107 14.71 -28.43 14.07
N LYS A 108 15.24 -28.03 12.91
CA LYS A 108 14.42 -27.78 11.72
C LYS A 108 14.15 -29.12 11.03
N LYS A 109 13.01 -29.21 10.33
CA LYS A 109 12.64 -30.40 9.54
C LYS A 109 13.39 -30.50 8.21
N LEU A 110 14.33 -29.60 7.95
CA LEU A 110 15.08 -29.49 6.71
C LEU A 110 16.54 -29.85 6.98
N SER A 111 17.14 -30.61 6.07
CA SER A 111 18.58 -30.83 6.06
C SER A 111 19.33 -29.54 5.71
N ARG A 112 20.63 -29.49 6.05
CA ARG A 112 21.51 -28.37 5.72
C ARG A 112 21.47 -28.03 4.24
N ASP A 113 21.57 -29.03 3.37
CA ASP A 113 21.61 -28.82 1.92
C ASP A 113 20.25 -28.35 1.37
N GLU A 114 19.14 -28.84 1.91
CA GLU A 114 17.80 -28.33 1.56
C GLU A 114 17.61 -26.87 1.97
N ILE A 115 18.16 -26.45 3.13
CA ILE A 115 18.12 -25.05 3.57
C ILE A 115 18.90 -24.19 2.58
N VAL A 116 20.15 -24.58 2.27
CA VAL A 116 21.00 -23.85 1.32
C VAL A 116 20.34 -23.75 -0.05
N ASP A 117 19.78 -24.85 -0.57
CA ASP A 117 19.15 -24.88 -1.88
C ASP A 117 17.89 -24.00 -1.95
N LYS A 118 17.02 -24.07 -0.94
CA LYS A 118 15.83 -23.21 -0.86
C LYS A 118 16.21 -21.74 -0.70
N THR A 119 17.22 -21.43 0.12
CA THR A 119 17.71 -20.06 0.29
C THR A 119 18.32 -19.52 -1.00
N CYS A 120 19.12 -20.31 -1.72
CA CYS A 120 19.67 -19.91 -3.03
C CYS A 120 18.54 -19.65 -4.04
N ALA A 121 17.54 -20.53 -4.11
CA ALA A 121 16.39 -20.35 -4.98
C ALA A 121 15.57 -19.09 -4.60
N PHE A 122 15.47 -18.77 -3.31
CA PHE A 122 14.76 -17.59 -2.85
C PHE A 122 15.52 -16.30 -3.17
N LEU A 123 16.83 -16.27 -2.92
CA LEU A 123 17.71 -15.15 -3.26
C LEU A 123 17.76 -14.91 -4.77
N ALA A 124 17.81 -15.97 -5.59
CA ALA A 124 17.88 -15.87 -7.05
C ALA A 124 16.66 -15.15 -7.69
N ARG A 125 15.58 -14.96 -6.92
CA ARG A 125 14.38 -14.22 -7.36
C ARG A 125 14.44 -12.72 -7.06
N LEU A 126 15.47 -12.25 -6.34
CA LEU A 126 15.69 -10.81 -6.17
C LEU A 126 16.11 -10.17 -7.51
N PRO A 127 15.70 -8.93 -7.80
CA PRO A 127 16.25 -8.16 -8.91
C PRO A 127 17.78 -8.04 -8.80
N SER A 128 18.45 -7.95 -9.95
CA SER A 128 19.93 -7.87 -9.99
C SER A 128 20.50 -6.66 -9.25
N TYR A 129 19.77 -5.54 -9.21
CA TYR A 129 20.10 -4.33 -8.46
C TYR A 129 18.80 -3.61 -8.08
N PRO A 130 18.76 -2.85 -6.97
CA PRO A 130 17.57 -2.08 -6.58
C PRO A 130 17.30 -0.92 -7.58
N PRO A 131 16.12 -0.27 -7.51
CA PRO A 131 15.85 0.94 -8.29
C PRO A 131 16.95 2.00 -8.14
N GLU A 132 17.25 2.72 -9.22
CA GLU A 132 18.33 3.70 -9.26
C GLU A 132 18.03 4.92 -8.39
N LEU A 133 19.02 5.30 -7.57
CA LEU A 133 19.10 6.62 -6.96
C LEU A 133 19.90 7.54 -7.88
N GLN A 134 19.47 8.79 -8.03
CA GLN A 134 20.19 9.76 -8.85
C GLN A 134 21.30 10.41 -8.01
N PHE A 135 22.52 10.41 -8.52
CA PHE A 135 23.59 11.23 -7.98
C PHE A 135 23.35 12.69 -8.37
N ASP A 136 23.16 13.54 -7.37
CA ASP A 136 22.90 14.97 -7.55
C ASP A 136 23.76 15.79 -6.60
N TYR A 137 24.80 16.43 -7.14
CA TYR A 137 25.71 17.30 -6.43
C TYR A 137 25.77 18.68 -7.12
N GLU A 138 25.31 19.70 -6.39
CA GLU A 138 25.45 21.10 -6.77
C GLU A 138 26.59 21.76 -5.95
N SER A 139 27.54 22.40 -6.64
CA SER A 139 28.66 23.09 -5.98
C SER A 139 28.16 24.28 -5.15
N LYS A 140 28.29 24.18 -3.82
CA LYS A 140 27.86 25.23 -2.87
C LYS A 140 28.65 26.54 -2.99
N ASN A 141 29.77 26.54 -3.74
CA ASN A 141 30.69 27.67 -3.84
C ASN A 141 30.59 28.46 -5.16
N GLY A 142 29.62 28.16 -6.04
CA GLY A 142 29.45 28.88 -7.32
C GLY A 142 30.61 28.73 -8.32
N GLN A 143 31.57 27.85 -8.04
CA GLN A 143 32.66 27.50 -8.95
C GLN A 143 32.15 26.54 -10.03
N ALA A 144 32.64 26.72 -11.26
CA ALA A 144 32.31 25.83 -12.39
C ALA A 144 32.57 24.36 -12.02
N ARG A 145 31.68 23.44 -12.44
CA ARG A 145 31.82 21.97 -12.27
C ARG A 145 33.19 21.54 -12.82
N LEU A 146 34.18 21.37 -11.95
CA LEU A 146 35.34 20.52 -12.23
C LEU A 146 34.83 19.10 -12.08
N ILE A 147 34.56 18.41 -13.20
CA ILE A 147 34.08 17.03 -13.19
C ILE A 147 35.16 16.16 -12.53
N ASN A 148 34.95 15.70 -11.30
CA ASN A 148 35.83 14.68 -10.70
C ASN A 148 35.41 13.31 -11.23
N PRO A 149 36.31 12.56 -11.90
CA PRO A 149 36.00 11.22 -12.36
C PRO A 149 35.71 10.32 -11.15
N TRP A 150 34.73 9.42 -11.30
CA TRP A 150 34.41 8.43 -10.28
C TRP A 150 35.64 7.53 -10.01
N PRO A 151 35.98 7.25 -8.73
CA PRO A 151 37.02 6.29 -8.40
C PRO A 151 36.72 4.91 -9.03
N ALA A 152 37.66 4.38 -9.81
CA ALA A 152 37.48 3.10 -10.51
C ALA A 152 37.18 1.94 -9.55
N GLN A 153 37.66 2.03 -8.30
CA GLN A 153 37.43 1.05 -7.25
C GLN A 153 35.96 0.96 -6.83
N TYR A 154 35.18 2.04 -6.98
CA TYR A 154 33.74 2.01 -6.70
C TYR A 154 32.96 1.27 -7.78
N LEU A 155 33.56 1.02 -8.94
CA LEU A 155 32.92 0.40 -10.09
C LEU A 155 33.43 -1.04 -10.29
N CYS A 156 32.57 -1.88 -10.86
CA CYS A 156 32.97 -3.17 -11.41
C CYS A 156 33.72 -2.94 -12.73
N THR A 157 34.84 -3.62 -12.95
CA THR A 157 35.56 -3.61 -14.23
C THR A 157 34.66 -4.19 -15.32
N SER A 158 34.32 -3.40 -16.34
CA SER A 158 33.48 -3.85 -17.44
C SER A 158 34.15 -4.98 -18.22
N SER A 159 33.45 -6.10 -18.42
CA SER A 159 33.80 -7.03 -19.49
C SER A 159 33.53 -6.35 -20.83
N THR A 160 34.50 -6.41 -21.72
CA THR A 160 34.73 -5.63 -22.96
C THR A 160 33.65 -5.62 -24.07
N ASP A 161 32.40 -6.02 -23.84
CA ASP A 161 31.45 -6.31 -24.95
C ASP A 161 30.24 -5.35 -25.12
N GLU A 162 30.16 -4.22 -24.41
CA GLU A 162 29.06 -3.24 -24.60
C GLU A 162 29.54 -1.88 -25.12
N ALA A 163 30.30 -1.90 -26.22
CA ALA A 163 30.62 -0.71 -27.00
C ALA A 163 29.48 -0.38 -27.98
N GLN A 164 28.31 0.03 -27.46
CA GLN A 164 27.24 0.75 -28.19
C GLN A 164 26.06 1.07 -27.24
N SER A 165 26.26 2.01 -26.31
CA SER A 165 25.16 2.73 -25.67
C SER A 165 25.64 4.14 -25.30
N GLU A 166 24.74 5.12 -25.43
CA GLU A 166 24.96 6.55 -25.22
C GLU A 166 25.90 6.86 -24.04
N GLU A 167 26.87 7.76 -24.25
CA GLU A 167 27.82 8.18 -23.20
C GLU A 167 27.06 8.71 -21.98
N PRO A 168 27.30 8.18 -20.76
CA PRO A 168 26.59 8.62 -19.57
C PRO A 168 26.96 10.07 -19.22
N GLN A 169 25.95 10.92 -18.99
CA GLN A 169 26.10 12.36 -18.71
C GLN A 169 27.04 12.68 -17.54
N ASP A 170 27.19 11.79 -16.54
CA ASP A 170 27.97 12.01 -15.31
C ASP A 170 29.07 10.93 -15.06
N GLY A 171 29.42 10.12 -16.07
CA GLY A 171 30.59 9.23 -16.01
C GLY A 171 30.46 7.93 -15.18
N TYR A 172 29.28 7.61 -14.61
CA TYR A 172 29.01 6.31 -13.96
C TYR A 172 27.69 5.69 -14.45
N LYS A 173 27.53 4.37 -14.27
CA LYS A 173 26.26 3.65 -14.46
C LYS A 173 25.83 3.03 -13.13
N TRP A 174 24.58 3.21 -12.69
CA TRP A 174 24.08 2.64 -11.42
C TRP A 174 24.38 1.16 -11.26
N ALA A 175 24.09 0.35 -12.28
CA ALA A 175 24.32 -1.10 -12.28
C ALA A 175 25.80 -1.51 -12.22
N SER A 176 26.74 -0.56 -12.39
CA SER A 176 28.19 -0.82 -12.32
C SER A 176 28.79 -0.58 -10.93
N LEU A 177 28.03 -0.06 -9.96
CA LEU A 177 28.53 0.14 -8.60
C LEU A 177 28.88 -1.20 -7.95
N ARG A 178 30.12 -1.33 -7.44
CA ARG A 178 30.64 -2.56 -6.83
C ARG A 178 29.80 -3.00 -5.64
N VAL A 179 29.28 -2.05 -4.85
CA VAL A 179 28.40 -2.34 -3.70
C VAL A 179 27.07 -3.02 -4.06
N LEU A 180 26.67 -3.00 -5.34
CA LEU A 180 25.47 -3.69 -5.83
C LEU A 180 25.78 -5.07 -6.44
N SER A 181 27.05 -5.48 -6.48
CA SER A 181 27.49 -6.71 -7.14
C SER A 181 27.14 -8.00 -6.41
N ARG A 182 26.65 -7.93 -5.16
CA ARG A 182 26.15 -9.07 -4.39
C ARG A 182 25.24 -8.60 -3.23
N PRO A 183 24.30 -9.46 -2.76
CA PRO A 183 23.62 -9.22 -1.49
C PRO A 183 24.59 -9.17 -0.31
N SER A 184 24.24 -8.40 0.72
CA SER A 184 25.02 -8.33 1.97
C SER A 184 24.90 -9.63 2.78
N THR A 185 25.86 -9.87 3.67
CA THR A 185 25.83 -11.02 4.59
C THR A 185 24.55 -11.03 5.43
N SER A 186 24.08 -9.85 5.87
CA SER A 186 22.82 -9.70 6.61
C SER A 186 21.59 -10.11 5.79
N VAL A 187 21.54 -9.75 4.49
CA VAL A 187 20.45 -10.15 3.60
C VAL A 187 20.42 -11.68 3.43
N ILE A 188 21.58 -12.31 3.31
CA ILE A 188 21.69 -13.78 3.23
C ILE A 188 21.22 -14.43 4.54
N ARG A 189 21.62 -13.88 5.71
CA ARG A 189 21.16 -14.34 7.03
C ARG A 189 19.64 -14.23 7.19
N ILE A 190 19.03 -13.14 6.71
CA ILE A 190 17.56 -12.98 6.67
C ILE A 190 16.91 -14.05 5.79
N ALA A 191 17.43 -14.28 4.57
CA ALA A 191 16.89 -15.29 3.67
C ALA A 191 16.98 -16.72 4.27
N LEU A 192 18.10 -17.05 4.93
CA LEU A 192 18.26 -18.30 5.68
C LEU A 192 17.20 -18.42 6.78
N TYR A 193 17.04 -17.37 7.60
CA TYR A 193 16.06 -17.35 8.69
C TYR A 193 14.63 -17.59 8.19
N LEU A 194 14.20 -16.85 7.16
CA LEU A 194 12.87 -16.98 6.56
C LEU A 194 12.63 -18.34 5.89
N THR A 195 13.69 -18.98 5.38
CA THR A 195 13.62 -20.33 4.81
C THR A 195 13.37 -21.39 5.90
N MET A 196 13.94 -21.20 7.09
CA MET A 196 13.91 -22.16 8.19
C MET A 196 12.74 -22.01 9.15
N ASP A 197 12.22 -20.80 9.38
CA ASP A 197 11.14 -20.51 10.34
C ASP A 197 9.93 -19.88 9.66
N GLN A 198 8.84 -20.63 9.59
CA GLN A 198 7.59 -20.21 8.95
C GLN A 198 6.55 -19.61 9.91
N SER A 199 6.92 -19.34 11.16
CA SER A 199 5.97 -19.02 12.24
C SER A 199 6.05 -17.60 12.81
N ILE A 200 7.24 -16.96 12.85
CA ILE A 200 7.45 -15.75 13.68
C ILE A 200 7.76 -14.47 12.88
N ALA A 201 7.99 -14.55 11.56
CA ALA A 201 8.68 -13.50 10.80
C ALA A 201 8.05 -12.08 10.77
N PHE A 202 6.74 -11.89 10.97
CA PHE A 202 6.07 -10.59 10.71
C PHE A 202 6.67 -9.42 11.52
N ALA A 203 7.00 -9.63 12.79
CA ALA A 203 7.37 -8.53 13.69
C ALA A 203 8.88 -8.28 13.78
N LEU A 204 9.71 -9.29 13.47
CA LEU A 204 11.15 -9.24 13.69
C LEU A 204 11.86 -8.44 12.60
N THR A 205 11.56 -8.73 11.34
CA THR A 205 12.25 -8.09 10.20
C THR A 205 11.86 -6.63 10.00
N SER A 206 10.67 -6.20 10.45
CA SER A 206 10.26 -4.79 10.40
C SER A 206 11.16 -3.88 11.24
N ASP A 207 11.60 -4.35 12.41
CA ASP A 207 12.45 -3.55 13.31
C ASP A 207 13.87 -3.42 12.72
N TYR A 208 14.33 -4.43 12.00
CA TYR A 208 15.58 -4.37 11.25
C TYR A 208 15.49 -3.43 10.05
N SER A 209 14.42 -3.52 9.23
CA SER A 209 14.24 -2.60 8.11
C SER A 209 14.19 -1.14 8.58
N ASP A 210 13.49 -0.86 9.69
CA ASP A 210 13.44 0.47 10.30
C ASP A 210 14.83 0.96 10.73
N THR A 211 15.69 0.06 11.22
CA THR A 211 17.09 0.38 11.57
C THR A 211 17.89 0.79 10.33
N ILE A 212 17.74 0.07 9.22
CA ILE A 212 18.40 0.42 7.96
C ILE A 212 17.87 1.78 7.45
N VAL A 213 16.56 2.05 7.56
CA VAL A 213 16.00 3.36 7.18
C VAL A 213 16.66 4.49 7.96
N ARG A 214 16.83 4.36 9.28
CA ARG A 214 17.49 5.41 10.09
C ARG A 214 18.93 5.67 9.67
N LEU A 215 19.67 4.62 9.32
CA LEU A 215 21.03 4.76 8.78
C LEU A 215 21.00 5.46 7.42
N LEU A 216 20.08 5.04 6.54
CA LEU A 216 19.93 5.60 5.20
C LEU A 216 19.51 7.08 5.23
N ASP A 217 18.63 7.47 6.14
CA ASP A 217 18.21 8.86 6.36
C ASP A 217 19.38 9.71 6.86
N ALA A 218 20.16 9.21 7.83
CA ALA A 218 21.35 9.89 8.32
C ALA A 218 22.41 10.08 7.22
N VAL A 219 22.67 9.03 6.43
CA VAL A 219 23.57 9.11 5.26
C VAL A 219 23.03 10.08 4.20
N THR A 220 21.72 10.12 3.97
CA THR A 220 21.11 11.04 3.00
C THR A 220 21.29 12.50 3.41
N GLU A 221 21.16 12.82 4.69
CA GLU A 221 21.43 14.16 5.21
C GLU A 221 22.92 14.52 5.15
N LEU A 222 23.80 13.58 5.51
CA LEU A 222 25.26 13.78 5.41
C LEU A 222 25.69 14.00 3.95
N TYR A 223 25.16 13.20 3.03
CA TYR A 223 25.33 13.36 1.59
C TYR A 223 24.93 14.77 1.12
N ARG A 224 23.70 15.24 1.44
CA ARG A 224 23.23 16.61 1.11
C ARG A 224 24.09 17.71 1.74
N SER A 225 24.66 17.44 2.92
CA SER A 225 25.53 18.37 3.63
C SER A 225 26.96 18.45 3.06
N SER A 226 27.34 17.52 2.18
CA SER A 226 28.70 17.41 1.63
C SER A 226 29.20 18.72 1.01
N THR A 227 30.49 19.00 1.21
CA THR A 227 31.17 20.20 0.73
C THR A 227 31.98 19.95 -0.53
N THR A 228 32.43 18.72 -0.78
CA THR A 228 33.20 18.32 -1.97
C THR A 228 32.48 17.20 -2.74
N GLU A 229 32.70 17.16 -4.05
CA GLU A 229 32.12 16.12 -4.93
C GLU A 229 32.65 14.72 -4.58
N ALA A 230 33.94 14.59 -4.27
CA ALA A 230 34.53 13.31 -3.85
C ALA A 230 33.91 12.76 -2.56
N ALA A 231 33.66 13.63 -1.57
CA ALA A 231 32.93 13.22 -0.36
C ALA A 231 31.48 12.84 -0.68
N ALA A 232 30.81 13.59 -1.57
CA ALA A 232 29.46 13.27 -2.01
C ALA A 232 29.40 11.90 -2.73
N GLN A 233 30.37 11.57 -3.58
CA GLN A 233 30.50 10.26 -4.22
C GLN A 233 30.66 9.14 -3.19
N ALA A 234 31.54 9.29 -2.20
CA ALA A 234 31.72 8.30 -1.13
C ALA A 234 30.43 8.09 -0.30
N TRP A 235 29.77 9.17 0.11
CA TRP A 235 28.47 9.10 0.79
C TRP A 235 27.40 8.42 -0.06
N PHE A 236 27.38 8.70 -1.37
CA PHE A 236 26.44 8.08 -2.30
C PHE A 236 26.69 6.58 -2.45
N VAL A 237 27.94 6.11 -2.40
CA VAL A 237 28.25 4.67 -2.40
C VAL A 237 27.73 3.99 -1.12
N VAL A 238 27.90 4.62 0.06
CA VAL A 238 27.31 4.12 1.32
C VAL A 238 25.78 4.12 1.24
N GLN A 239 25.18 5.17 0.68
CA GLN A 239 23.74 5.29 0.46
C GLN A 239 23.22 4.15 -0.44
N ALA A 240 23.93 3.86 -1.55
CA ALA A 240 23.57 2.80 -2.48
C ALA A 240 23.64 1.41 -1.83
N PHE A 241 24.66 1.14 -1.00
CA PHE A 241 24.78 -0.10 -0.23
C PHE A 241 23.61 -0.30 0.74
N LEU A 242 23.30 0.72 1.55
CA LEU A 242 22.20 0.67 2.51
C LEU A 242 20.83 0.57 1.82
N TRP A 243 20.65 1.28 0.70
CA TRP A 243 19.45 1.19 -0.13
C TRP A 243 19.24 -0.23 -0.68
N ALA A 244 20.28 -0.87 -1.18
CA ALA A 244 20.22 -2.25 -1.63
C ALA A 244 19.88 -3.22 -0.50
N ALA A 245 20.55 -3.09 0.66
CA ALA A 245 20.30 -3.94 1.82
C ALA A 245 18.86 -3.81 2.35
N TRP A 246 18.34 -2.58 2.44
CA TRP A 246 16.95 -2.32 2.84
C TRP A 246 15.97 -2.94 1.84
N GLN A 247 16.14 -2.64 0.56
CA GLN A 247 15.22 -3.06 -0.49
C GLN A 247 15.15 -4.59 -0.58
N GLN A 248 16.29 -5.27 -0.57
CA GLN A 248 16.35 -6.74 -0.62
C GLN A 248 15.74 -7.38 0.63
N THR A 249 16.01 -6.81 1.82
CA THR A 249 15.42 -7.28 3.08
C THR A 249 13.88 -7.20 3.04
N VAL A 250 13.35 -6.05 2.59
CA VAL A 250 11.90 -5.84 2.46
C VAL A 250 11.28 -6.79 1.43
N MET A 251 11.92 -6.98 0.27
CA MET A 251 11.43 -7.91 -0.76
C MET A 251 11.38 -9.36 -0.28
N LEU A 252 12.42 -9.83 0.42
CA LEU A 252 12.44 -11.17 0.99
C LEU A 252 11.34 -11.33 2.03
N GLN A 253 11.14 -10.33 2.89
CA GLN A 253 10.04 -10.35 3.85
C GLN A 253 8.69 -10.44 3.14
N PHE A 254 8.46 -9.62 2.10
CA PHE A 254 7.21 -9.61 1.34
C PHE A 254 6.98 -10.93 0.60
N GLY A 255 8.02 -11.51 0.01
CA GLY A 255 7.95 -12.81 -0.65
C GLY A 255 7.49 -13.91 0.30
N TYR A 256 8.09 -13.95 1.49
CA TYR A 256 7.71 -14.88 2.55
C TYR A 256 6.27 -14.62 3.06
N ASP A 257 5.91 -13.36 3.29
CA ASP A 257 4.60 -12.99 3.82
C ASP A 257 3.48 -13.29 2.83
N CYS A 258 3.68 -12.99 1.54
CA CYS A 258 2.72 -13.30 0.50
C CYS A 258 2.51 -14.82 0.37
N ALA A 259 3.58 -15.62 0.44
CA ALA A 259 3.48 -17.07 0.45
C ALA A 259 2.70 -17.59 1.67
N ARG A 260 2.89 -16.96 2.83
CA ARG A 260 2.12 -17.29 4.04
C ARG A 260 0.65 -16.91 3.90
N VAL A 261 0.34 -15.72 3.39
CA VAL A 261 -1.05 -15.26 3.12
C VAL A 261 -1.77 -16.22 2.18
N LEU A 262 -1.09 -16.74 1.15
CA LEU A 262 -1.68 -17.76 0.26
C LEU A 262 -2.02 -19.08 0.97
N ARG A 263 -1.23 -19.45 2.00
CA ARG A 263 -1.44 -20.68 2.77
C ARG A 263 -2.54 -20.54 3.80
N ILE A 264 -2.51 -19.47 4.59
CA ILE A 264 -3.39 -19.29 5.76
C ILE A 264 -4.62 -18.43 5.47
N GLY A 265 -4.63 -17.73 4.33
CA GLY A 265 -5.62 -16.72 4.00
C GLY A 265 -5.19 -15.29 4.31
N TYR A 266 -5.90 -14.36 3.68
CA TYR A 266 -5.80 -12.95 4.03
C TYR A 266 -6.58 -12.66 5.32
N GLN A 267 -5.93 -11.94 6.23
CA GLN A 267 -6.53 -11.39 7.44
C GLN A 267 -6.19 -9.91 7.49
N PHE A 268 -7.20 -9.06 7.60
CA PHE A 268 -6.98 -7.63 7.47
C PHE A 268 -6.11 -7.10 8.61
N GLU A 269 -6.36 -7.54 9.85
CA GLU A 269 -5.57 -7.12 11.01
C GLU A 269 -4.06 -7.39 10.86
N ARG A 270 -3.68 -8.29 9.95
CA ARG A 270 -2.28 -8.61 9.68
C ARG A 270 -1.64 -7.78 8.58
N HIS A 271 -2.44 -7.09 7.78
CA HIS A 271 -1.95 -6.28 6.66
C HIS A 271 -0.96 -5.20 7.14
N ASN A 272 -1.23 -4.55 8.27
CA ASN A 272 -0.33 -3.53 8.82
C ASN A 272 0.99 -4.10 9.41
N TYR A 273 1.08 -5.40 9.66
CA TYR A 273 2.36 -6.03 10.03
C TYR A 273 3.26 -6.29 8.81
N LEU A 274 2.74 -6.15 7.58
CA LEU A 274 3.52 -6.24 6.36
C LEU A 274 4.38 -4.99 6.11
N ILE A 275 4.18 -3.89 6.84
CA ILE A 275 4.66 -2.58 6.41
C ILE A 275 5.95 -2.21 7.14
N SER A 276 6.99 -1.82 6.38
CA SER A 276 8.13 -1.05 6.92
C SER A 276 7.57 0.23 7.55
N ARG A 277 7.75 0.44 8.85
CA ARG A 277 7.11 1.59 9.54
C ARG A 277 7.69 2.92 9.08
N LEU A 278 8.91 2.89 8.55
CA LEU A 278 9.61 4.03 8.01
C LEU A 278 9.81 3.86 6.50
N THR A 279 9.66 4.98 5.79
CA THR A 279 10.00 5.12 4.36
C THR A 279 11.28 5.94 4.26
N PRO A 280 12.34 5.45 3.60
CA PRO A 280 13.59 6.20 3.42
C PRO A 280 13.45 7.57 2.77
N LEU A 281 14.18 8.56 3.28
CA LEU A 281 14.34 9.89 2.67
C LEU A 281 14.98 9.84 1.27
N ALA A 282 15.75 8.79 0.99
CA ALA A 282 16.38 8.54 -0.30
C ALA A 282 15.40 8.05 -1.38
N MET A 283 14.16 7.69 -1.00
CA MET A 283 13.21 7.08 -1.92
C MET A 283 12.94 7.99 -3.14
N PRO A 284 13.00 7.46 -4.37
CA PRO A 284 12.71 8.26 -5.56
C PRO A 284 11.32 8.88 -5.52
N GLY A 285 11.23 10.16 -5.87
CA GLY A 285 9.94 10.84 -5.97
C GLY A 285 9.07 10.26 -7.09
N ARG A 286 7.74 10.50 -6.99
CA ARG A 286 6.71 10.05 -7.95
C ARG A 286 7.11 10.27 -9.42
N ALA A 287 7.67 11.42 -9.74
CA ALA A 287 8.04 11.78 -11.11
C ALA A 287 9.12 10.86 -11.70
N VAL A 288 10.03 10.31 -10.88
CA VAL A 288 11.10 9.40 -11.33
C VAL A 288 10.50 8.05 -11.69
N VAL A 289 9.68 7.47 -10.80
CA VAL A 289 9.00 6.20 -11.02
C VAL A 289 8.07 6.26 -12.23
N GLU A 290 7.36 7.38 -12.43
CA GLU A 290 6.44 7.56 -13.54
C GLU A 290 7.10 7.62 -14.93
N ARG A 291 8.41 7.94 -15.04
CA ARG A 291 9.10 8.06 -16.34
C ARG A 291 9.09 6.75 -17.13
N SER A 292 9.15 5.62 -16.43
CA SER A 292 9.23 4.28 -17.03
C SER A 292 7.84 3.63 -17.22
N ARG A 293 6.75 4.32 -16.91
CA ARG A 293 5.39 3.78 -17.01
C ARG A 293 4.97 3.62 -18.48
N PRO A 294 4.45 2.45 -18.88
CA PRO A 294 3.84 2.21 -20.19
C PRO A 294 2.85 3.29 -20.62
N SER A 295 2.89 3.73 -21.89
CA SER A 295 2.00 4.78 -22.41
C SER A 295 0.52 4.43 -22.29
N TYR A 296 0.18 3.15 -22.54
CA TYR A 296 -1.17 2.61 -22.43
C TYR A 296 -1.73 2.72 -21.00
N MET A 297 -0.89 2.54 -19.98
CA MET A 297 -1.31 2.44 -18.58
C MET A 297 -1.85 3.78 -18.03
N CYS A 298 -3.02 3.79 -17.42
CA CYS A 298 -3.57 5.01 -16.81
C CYS A 298 -2.81 5.42 -15.54
N LYS A 299 -2.44 6.70 -15.40
CA LYS A 299 -1.77 7.20 -14.18
C LYS A 299 -2.60 7.01 -12.92
N TRP A 300 -3.92 7.25 -12.98
CA TRP A 300 -4.80 7.03 -11.83
C TRP A 300 -4.86 5.55 -11.41
N ALA A 301 -4.90 4.64 -12.37
CA ALA A 301 -4.92 3.21 -12.08
C ALA A 301 -3.59 2.74 -11.49
N PHE A 302 -2.46 3.25 -12.00
CA PHE A 302 -1.16 2.97 -11.44
C PHE A 302 -1.01 3.55 -10.03
N GLU A 303 -1.58 4.73 -9.75
CA GLU A 303 -1.53 5.35 -8.44
C GLU A 303 -2.13 4.46 -7.35
N LEU A 304 -3.25 3.76 -7.64
CA LEU A 304 -3.84 2.77 -6.72
C LEU A 304 -2.82 1.70 -6.28
N LEU A 305 -2.00 1.19 -7.20
CA LEU A 305 -0.93 0.23 -6.89
C LEU A 305 0.24 0.93 -6.18
N ARG A 306 0.69 2.07 -6.72
CA ARG A 306 1.90 2.77 -6.25
C ARG A 306 1.78 3.27 -4.82
N SER A 307 0.59 3.74 -4.43
CA SER A 307 0.30 4.23 -3.08
C SER A 307 -0.04 3.13 -2.08
N ASP A 308 -0.14 1.87 -2.52
CA ASP A 308 -0.38 0.75 -1.63
C ASP A 308 0.82 0.54 -0.70
N LEU A 309 0.55 0.16 0.56
CA LEU A 309 1.58 0.00 1.58
C LEU A 309 2.56 -1.14 1.26
N SER A 310 2.13 -2.12 0.46
CA SER A 310 2.98 -3.18 -0.07
C SER A 310 3.88 -2.75 -1.23
N SER A 311 3.76 -1.51 -1.71
CA SER A 311 4.56 -0.93 -2.78
C SER A 311 5.72 -0.07 -2.28
N VAL A 312 6.09 -0.18 -1.00
CA VAL A 312 7.13 0.66 -0.38
C VAL A 312 8.49 0.59 -1.10
N THR A 313 8.85 -0.53 -1.75
CA THR A 313 10.13 -0.64 -2.48
C THR A 313 10.17 0.16 -3.79
N GLN A 314 9.01 0.59 -4.28
CA GLN A 314 8.80 1.34 -5.54
C GLN A 314 9.49 0.70 -6.78
N ASP A 315 9.72 -0.62 -6.76
CA ASP A 315 10.33 -1.34 -7.87
C ASP A 315 9.28 -1.93 -8.82
N PHE A 316 8.91 -1.15 -9.83
CA PHE A 316 7.91 -1.53 -10.83
C PHE A 316 8.52 -1.98 -12.16
N ARG A 317 9.85 -2.17 -12.26
CA ARG A 317 10.53 -2.39 -13.54
C ARG A 317 10.05 -3.66 -14.26
N LYS A 318 10.00 -4.79 -13.55
CA LYS A 318 9.47 -6.05 -14.09
C LYS A 318 7.97 -5.93 -14.40
N PHE A 319 7.20 -5.30 -13.51
CA PHE A 319 5.77 -5.03 -13.73
C PHE A 319 5.51 -4.23 -15.03
N PHE A 320 6.21 -3.12 -15.22
CA PHE A 320 6.11 -2.30 -16.42
C PHE A 320 6.56 -3.05 -17.67
N LYS A 321 7.69 -3.78 -17.59
CA LYS A 321 8.16 -4.62 -18.71
C LYS A 321 7.13 -5.66 -19.11
N THR A 322 6.57 -6.39 -18.14
CA THR A 322 5.53 -7.40 -18.40
C THR A 322 4.30 -6.75 -19.03
N PHE A 323 3.85 -5.61 -18.53
CA PHE A 323 2.70 -4.92 -19.10
C PHE A 323 2.96 -4.39 -20.52
N GLU A 324 4.13 -3.80 -20.76
CA GLU A 324 4.54 -3.27 -22.07
C GLU A 324 4.67 -4.37 -23.14
N ILE A 325 5.10 -5.58 -22.77
CA ILE A 325 5.14 -6.72 -23.71
C ILE A 325 3.76 -7.02 -24.31
N HIS A 326 2.70 -6.85 -23.52
CA HIS A 326 1.33 -7.16 -23.96
C HIS A 326 0.58 -5.98 -24.57
N PHE A 327 0.82 -4.76 -24.07
CA PHE A 327 0.05 -3.57 -24.44
C PHE A 327 0.88 -2.47 -25.10
N GLY A 328 2.16 -2.72 -25.38
CA GLY A 328 3.07 -1.75 -25.97
C GLY A 328 2.59 -1.23 -27.32
N GLY A 329 2.92 0.02 -27.61
CA GLY A 329 2.52 0.71 -28.83
C GLY A 329 1.05 1.15 -28.91
N ARG A 330 0.22 0.81 -27.91
CA ARG A 330 -1.18 1.27 -27.85
C ARG A 330 -1.30 2.73 -27.40
N ALA A 331 -2.38 3.39 -27.84
CA ALA A 331 -2.73 4.73 -27.40
C ALA A 331 -3.17 4.75 -25.94
N ALA A 332 -3.07 5.91 -25.27
CA ALA A 332 -3.42 6.03 -23.85
C ALA A 332 -4.82 5.48 -23.54
N ARG A 333 -4.93 4.67 -22.49
CA ARG A 333 -6.21 4.05 -22.09
C ARG A 333 -7.26 5.06 -21.59
N CYS A 334 -6.87 6.29 -21.27
CA CYS A 334 -7.78 7.34 -20.81
C CYS A 334 -8.71 7.81 -21.94
N ASN A 335 -9.92 8.26 -21.59
CA ASN A 335 -10.89 8.77 -22.56
C ASN A 335 -10.65 10.24 -22.96
N LEU A 336 -9.54 10.82 -22.50
CA LEU A 336 -9.20 12.21 -22.77
C LEU A 336 -8.78 12.42 -24.22
N VAL A 337 -9.43 13.35 -24.91
CA VAL A 337 -9.02 13.79 -26.25
C VAL A 337 -8.01 14.94 -26.11
N GLY A 338 -6.81 14.77 -26.68
CA GLY A 338 -5.79 15.81 -26.82
C GLY A 338 -5.96 16.66 -28.09
N GLY A 339 -5.09 17.65 -28.27
CA GLY A 339 -5.02 18.40 -29.53
C GLY A 339 -4.80 17.45 -30.72
N GLN A 340 -5.48 17.69 -31.84
CA GLN A 340 -5.53 16.81 -33.03
C GLN A 340 -6.20 15.44 -32.83
N GLY A 341 -6.98 15.22 -31.77
CA GLY A 341 -7.79 13.99 -31.60
C GLY A 341 -7.04 12.79 -31.03
N ARG A 342 -5.76 12.94 -30.64
CA ARG A 342 -4.98 11.86 -30.01
C ARG A 342 -5.38 11.66 -28.55
N GLN A 343 -5.55 10.41 -28.11
CA GLN A 343 -5.80 10.10 -26.71
C GLN A 343 -4.60 10.51 -25.84
N ARG A 344 -4.85 11.23 -24.74
CA ARG A 344 -3.82 11.65 -23.78
C ARG A 344 -3.98 10.93 -22.44
N VAL A 345 -2.87 10.72 -21.73
CA VAL A 345 -2.89 10.14 -20.37
C VAL A 345 -3.35 11.21 -19.36
N CYS A 346 -4.12 10.81 -18.35
CA CYS A 346 -4.48 11.71 -17.25
C CYS A 346 -3.26 12.09 -16.39
N ASP A 347 -3.43 13.11 -15.55
CA ASP A 347 -2.39 13.55 -14.59
C ASP A 347 -2.29 12.64 -13.36
N GLY A 348 -3.23 11.70 -13.18
CA GLY A 348 -3.27 10.79 -12.04
C GLY A 348 -3.55 11.47 -10.70
N LYS A 349 -4.13 12.68 -10.69
CA LYS A 349 -4.48 13.40 -9.45
C LYS A 349 -5.90 13.13 -8.97
N ALA A 350 -6.80 12.75 -9.86
CA ALA A 350 -8.19 12.46 -9.55
C ALA A 350 -8.81 11.47 -10.55
N PRO A 351 -9.85 10.70 -10.17
CA PRO A 351 -10.47 9.74 -11.06
C PRO A 351 -11.16 10.43 -12.25
N GLY A 352 -11.85 11.55 -12.01
CA GLY A 352 -12.51 12.35 -13.05
C GLY A 352 -11.54 12.85 -14.12
N ASN A 353 -10.26 13.05 -13.77
CA ASN A 353 -9.27 13.55 -14.71
C ASN A 353 -8.97 12.57 -15.84
N CYS A 354 -9.38 11.30 -15.76
CA CYS A 354 -9.19 10.34 -16.86
C CYS A 354 -10.42 10.12 -17.74
N GLN A 355 -11.60 10.59 -17.32
CA GLN A 355 -12.91 10.40 -17.99
C GLN A 355 -13.31 8.94 -18.28
N ARG A 356 -12.52 7.94 -17.84
CA ARG A 356 -12.82 6.51 -18.02
C ARG A 356 -13.96 6.02 -17.13
N PHE A 357 -14.25 6.75 -16.06
CA PHE A 357 -15.24 6.37 -15.05
C PHE A 357 -16.59 7.08 -15.24
N GLU A 358 -16.64 8.02 -16.17
CA GLU A 358 -17.85 8.76 -16.53
C GLU A 358 -18.73 7.92 -17.44
N SER A 359 -20.04 8.04 -17.27
CA SER A 359 -21.03 7.27 -18.07
C SER A 359 -21.41 7.95 -19.38
N GLU A 360 -21.03 9.21 -19.60
CA GLU A 360 -21.37 9.92 -20.83
C GLU A 360 -20.75 9.21 -22.04
N GLY A 361 -21.60 8.78 -22.98
CA GLY A 361 -21.18 8.08 -24.20
C GLY A 361 -20.99 6.56 -24.09
N VAL A 362 -21.21 5.93 -22.92
CA VAL A 362 -21.16 4.46 -22.81
C VAL A 362 -22.36 3.83 -23.54
N GLN A 363 -22.10 3.11 -24.63
CA GLN A 363 -23.14 2.36 -25.34
C GLN A 363 -23.50 1.07 -24.61
N ILE A 364 -24.74 1.01 -24.12
CA ILE A 364 -25.37 -0.17 -23.53
C ILE A 364 -25.38 -1.32 -24.55
N GLN A 365 -25.02 -2.52 -24.10
CA GLN A 365 -24.99 -3.73 -24.94
C GLN A 365 -24.21 -3.59 -26.28
N SER A 366 -23.13 -2.80 -26.29
CA SER A 366 -22.21 -2.68 -27.44
C SER A 366 -21.16 -3.80 -27.53
N ALA A 367 -20.98 -4.58 -26.46
CA ALA A 367 -20.07 -5.71 -26.44
C ALA A 367 -20.74 -6.98 -26.94
N HIS A 368 -19.97 -7.76 -27.70
CA HIS A 368 -20.43 -9.01 -28.29
C HIS A 368 -19.39 -10.12 -28.08
N ASP A 369 -19.84 -11.38 -28.19
CA ASP A 369 -18.93 -12.52 -28.23
C ASP A 369 -18.19 -12.58 -29.58
N VAL A 370 -17.03 -13.23 -29.62
CA VAL A 370 -16.11 -13.22 -30.78
C VAL A 370 -16.78 -13.69 -32.08
N LYS A 371 -17.73 -14.62 -31.99
CA LYS A 371 -18.46 -15.20 -33.14
C LYS A 371 -19.76 -14.48 -33.48
N CYS A 372 -20.07 -13.36 -32.84
CA CYS A 372 -21.34 -12.65 -33.00
C CYS A 372 -21.35 -11.78 -34.27
N PRO A 373 -22.50 -11.63 -34.96
CA PRO A 373 -22.64 -10.68 -36.07
C PRO A 373 -22.56 -9.19 -35.67
N GLY A 374 -22.33 -8.88 -34.38
CA GLY A 374 -22.15 -7.52 -33.88
C GLY A 374 -23.47 -6.74 -33.86
N PRO A 375 -23.58 -5.55 -34.49
CA PRO A 375 -24.72 -4.64 -34.35
C PRO A 375 -26.10 -5.23 -34.69
N THR A 376 -26.16 -6.31 -35.46
CA THR A 376 -27.42 -6.99 -35.81
C THR A 376 -27.80 -8.11 -34.84
N CYS A 377 -27.10 -8.23 -33.71
CA CYS A 377 -27.41 -9.18 -32.65
C CYS A 377 -28.80 -8.89 -32.06
N SER A 378 -29.61 -9.93 -31.88
CA SER A 378 -30.91 -9.78 -31.19
C SER A 378 -30.73 -9.63 -29.68
N PHE A 379 -31.74 -9.03 -29.06
CA PHE A 379 -31.83 -8.81 -27.63
C PHE A 379 -32.85 -9.77 -27.00
N LEU A 380 -32.53 -10.23 -25.79
CA LEU A 380 -33.44 -10.94 -24.89
C LEU A 380 -33.94 -9.96 -23.83
N THR A 381 -35.24 -9.74 -23.72
CA THR A 381 -35.83 -8.98 -22.61
C THR A 381 -36.18 -9.91 -21.45
N TRP A 382 -36.34 -9.38 -20.25
CA TRP A 382 -36.79 -10.21 -19.13
C TRP A 382 -38.22 -10.72 -19.32
N ASP A 383 -38.53 -11.88 -18.75
CA ASP A 383 -39.91 -12.18 -18.38
C ASP A 383 -40.17 -11.71 -16.95
N GLU A 384 -40.96 -10.65 -16.85
CA GLU A 384 -41.26 -9.98 -15.59
C GLU A 384 -41.99 -10.89 -14.60
N GLN A 385 -42.91 -11.76 -15.05
CA GLN A 385 -43.65 -12.66 -14.18
C GLN A 385 -42.69 -13.68 -13.55
N SER A 386 -41.85 -14.32 -14.37
CA SER A 386 -40.82 -15.26 -13.93
C SER A 386 -39.86 -14.63 -12.92
N TYR A 387 -39.60 -13.32 -13.03
CA TYR A 387 -38.76 -12.60 -12.08
C TYR A 387 -39.49 -12.35 -10.75
N LYS A 388 -40.75 -11.89 -10.83
CA LYS A 388 -41.60 -11.56 -9.66
C LYS A 388 -42.04 -12.78 -8.86
N ASP A 389 -42.11 -13.96 -9.48
CA ASP A 389 -42.46 -15.22 -8.82
C ASP A 389 -41.39 -15.71 -7.82
N ILE A 390 -40.20 -15.11 -7.82
CA ILE A 390 -39.10 -15.43 -6.93
C ILE A 390 -38.98 -14.32 -5.89
N THR A 391 -38.70 -14.65 -4.64
CA THR A 391 -38.32 -13.69 -3.59
C THR A 391 -36.81 -13.78 -3.34
N GLY A 392 -36.12 -12.66 -3.10
CA GLY A 392 -34.70 -12.65 -2.76
C GLY A 392 -33.75 -12.61 -3.97
N ALA A 393 -32.76 -13.47 -4.05
CA ALA A 393 -31.77 -13.40 -5.13
C ALA A 393 -32.24 -14.09 -6.41
N ARG A 394 -32.26 -13.41 -7.58
CA ARG A 394 -32.68 -13.96 -8.88
C ARG A 394 -31.49 -14.14 -9.83
N ALA A 395 -31.34 -15.33 -10.41
CA ALA A 395 -30.38 -15.64 -11.46
C ALA A 395 -31.08 -16.05 -12.76
N VAL A 396 -30.40 -15.88 -13.89
CA VAL A 396 -30.86 -16.38 -15.19
C VAL A 396 -30.87 -17.90 -15.17
N CYS A 397 -31.95 -18.50 -15.68
CA CYS A 397 -32.14 -19.93 -15.86
C CYS A 397 -31.89 -20.29 -17.34
N PRO A 398 -30.70 -20.82 -17.69
CA PRO A 398 -30.37 -21.14 -19.08
C PRO A 398 -31.28 -22.19 -19.72
N GLU A 399 -31.84 -23.11 -18.92
CA GLU A 399 -32.72 -24.17 -19.41
C GLU A 399 -34.11 -23.68 -19.81
N LYS A 400 -34.60 -22.62 -19.16
CA LYS A 400 -35.94 -22.06 -19.40
C LYS A 400 -35.93 -20.82 -20.29
N THR A 401 -34.76 -20.21 -20.48
CA THR A 401 -34.59 -19.02 -21.32
C THR A 401 -34.70 -19.39 -22.80
N ASP A 402 -35.50 -18.65 -23.56
CA ASP A 402 -35.64 -18.82 -25.01
C ASP A 402 -34.93 -17.69 -25.77
N ASP A 403 -35.07 -17.66 -27.10
CA ASP A 403 -34.43 -16.65 -27.97
C ASP A 403 -35.08 -15.25 -27.90
N LYS A 404 -36.06 -15.02 -27.02
CA LYS A 404 -36.74 -13.74 -26.80
C LYS A 404 -36.75 -13.29 -25.34
N LEU A 405 -36.98 -14.20 -24.40
CA LEU A 405 -37.27 -13.90 -23.00
C LEU A 405 -36.31 -14.61 -22.04
N ILE A 406 -35.65 -13.83 -21.18
CA ILE A 406 -34.85 -14.32 -20.06
C ILE A 406 -35.77 -14.82 -18.95
N ARG A 407 -35.55 -16.06 -18.52
CA ARG A 407 -36.26 -16.68 -17.39
C ARG A 407 -35.39 -16.77 -16.17
N TYR A 408 -36.00 -16.70 -15.00
CA TYR A 408 -35.29 -16.60 -13.73
C TYR A 408 -35.52 -17.81 -12.85
N ARG A 409 -34.58 -18.01 -11.93
CA ARG A 409 -34.66 -18.93 -10.79
C ARG A 409 -33.92 -18.33 -9.59
N PRO A 410 -34.13 -18.83 -8.36
CA PRO A 410 -33.35 -18.39 -7.21
C PRO A 410 -31.85 -18.60 -7.43
N VAL A 411 -31.01 -17.69 -6.90
CA VAL A 411 -29.56 -17.93 -6.77
C VAL A 411 -29.33 -19.08 -5.80
N THR A 412 -28.36 -19.94 -6.10
CA THR A 412 -28.01 -21.12 -5.29
C THR A 412 -26.48 -21.29 -5.24
N SER A 413 -26.02 -22.27 -4.47
CA SER A 413 -24.61 -22.69 -4.47
C SER A 413 -24.12 -23.26 -5.82
N GLU A 414 -25.02 -23.46 -6.78
CA GLU A 414 -24.73 -23.91 -8.16
C GLU A 414 -24.88 -22.76 -9.18
N THR A 415 -24.88 -21.50 -8.72
CA THR A 415 -24.93 -20.32 -9.58
C THR A 415 -23.52 -19.80 -9.89
N MET A 416 -23.29 -19.37 -11.13
CA MET A 416 -22.12 -18.56 -11.50
C MET A 416 -22.45 -17.06 -11.37
N ALA A 417 -21.73 -16.30 -10.55
CA ALA A 417 -21.85 -14.85 -10.53
C ALA A 417 -20.86 -14.22 -11.51
N VAL A 418 -21.32 -13.32 -12.37
CA VAL A 418 -20.49 -12.58 -13.32
C VAL A 418 -20.23 -11.17 -12.80
N SER A 419 -18.97 -10.86 -12.54
CA SER A 419 -18.49 -9.54 -12.16
C SER A 419 -17.85 -8.87 -13.37
N HIS A 420 -18.46 -7.80 -13.88
CA HIS A 420 -18.08 -7.20 -15.16
C HIS A 420 -17.99 -5.68 -15.08
N VAL A 421 -17.27 -5.08 -16.02
CA VAL A 421 -17.18 -3.62 -16.13
C VAL A 421 -18.30 -3.08 -17.03
N TRP A 422 -19.23 -2.34 -16.45
CA TRP A 422 -20.39 -1.75 -17.16
C TRP A 422 -19.99 -0.95 -18.40
N SER A 423 -18.93 -0.14 -18.29
CA SER A 423 -18.42 0.71 -19.38
C SER A 423 -17.66 -0.04 -20.48
N HIS A 424 -17.50 -1.37 -20.38
CA HIS A 424 -16.97 -2.19 -21.47
C HIS A 424 -18.06 -2.64 -22.45
N GLY A 425 -19.28 -2.12 -22.32
CA GLY A 425 -20.35 -2.33 -23.29
C GLY A 425 -21.27 -3.52 -23.00
N GLN A 426 -21.10 -4.19 -21.86
CA GLN A 426 -22.01 -5.25 -21.42
C GLN A 426 -23.07 -4.77 -20.41
N GLY A 427 -23.03 -3.48 -20.06
CA GLY A 427 -24.02 -2.87 -19.20
C GLY A 427 -25.40 -2.81 -19.86
N GLY A 428 -26.45 -2.84 -19.04
CA GLY A 428 -27.83 -2.69 -19.48
C GLY A 428 -28.81 -2.88 -18.33
N ARG A 429 -30.08 -3.09 -18.70
CA ARG A 429 -31.17 -3.44 -17.79
C ARG A 429 -31.99 -4.62 -18.34
N PRO A 430 -32.64 -5.42 -17.47
CA PRO A 430 -33.45 -6.55 -17.91
C PRO A 430 -34.58 -6.14 -18.87
N GLU A 431 -35.16 -4.95 -18.67
CA GLU A 431 -36.27 -4.45 -19.50
C GLU A 431 -35.82 -3.92 -20.86
N THR A 432 -34.56 -3.45 -20.98
CA THR A 432 -34.02 -2.88 -22.21
C THR A 432 -33.41 -3.92 -23.15
N GLY A 433 -33.21 -5.15 -22.66
CA GLY A 433 -32.68 -6.26 -23.44
C GLY A 433 -31.20 -6.56 -23.19
N PHE A 434 -30.83 -7.81 -23.43
CA PHE A 434 -29.47 -8.35 -23.29
C PHE A 434 -29.05 -9.07 -24.57
N ASN A 435 -27.83 -8.86 -25.04
CA ASN A 435 -27.34 -9.48 -26.29
C ASN A 435 -27.42 -11.00 -26.22
N ILE A 436 -28.12 -11.62 -27.19
CA ILE A 436 -28.28 -13.08 -27.23
C ILE A 436 -26.93 -13.81 -27.31
N CYS A 437 -25.93 -13.22 -27.96
CA CYS A 437 -24.58 -13.79 -28.02
C CYS A 437 -23.92 -13.85 -26.64
N LEU A 438 -24.12 -12.82 -25.80
CA LEU A 438 -23.59 -12.80 -24.43
C LEU A 438 -24.34 -13.80 -23.55
N HIS A 439 -25.66 -13.92 -23.71
CA HIS A 439 -26.43 -14.97 -23.03
C HIS A 439 -25.92 -16.37 -23.39
N ARG A 440 -25.69 -16.65 -24.68
CA ARG A 440 -25.14 -17.93 -25.13
C ARG A 440 -23.74 -18.17 -24.56
N ARG A 441 -22.87 -17.16 -24.57
CA ARG A 441 -21.53 -17.21 -23.97
C ARG A 441 -21.58 -17.58 -22.49
N TYR A 442 -22.36 -16.85 -21.68
CA TYR A 442 -22.44 -17.11 -20.24
C TYR A 442 -23.17 -18.40 -19.90
N THR A 443 -24.13 -18.83 -20.72
CA THR A 443 -24.74 -20.14 -20.62
C THR A 443 -23.72 -21.26 -20.82
N GLU A 444 -22.88 -21.17 -21.85
CA GLU A 444 -21.84 -22.17 -22.12
C GLU A 444 -20.78 -22.21 -21.02
N LEU A 445 -20.32 -21.04 -20.57
CA LEU A 445 -19.37 -20.93 -19.46
C LEU A 445 -19.96 -21.49 -18.16
N ALA A 446 -21.22 -21.17 -17.84
CA ALA A 446 -21.91 -21.71 -16.67
C ALA A 446 -21.97 -23.24 -16.74
N ARG A 447 -22.36 -23.82 -17.87
CA ARG A 447 -22.41 -25.28 -18.07
C ARG A 447 -21.05 -25.94 -17.94
N THR A 448 -20.01 -25.34 -18.54
CA THR A 448 -18.62 -25.83 -18.46
C THR A 448 -18.12 -25.86 -17.01
N LEU A 449 -18.54 -24.90 -16.20
CA LEU A 449 -18.22 -24.83 -14.76
C LEU A 449 -19.17 -25.65 -13.88
N GLY A 450 -20.10 -26.39 -14.47
CA GLY A 450 -21.10 -27.20 -13.76
C GLY A 450 -22.11 -26.37 -12.97
N CYS A 451 -22.40 -25.15 -13.39
CA CYS A 451 -23.42 -24.28 -12.81
C CYS A 451 -24.77 -24.47 -13.51
N THR A 452 -25.86 -24.31 -12.75
CA THR A 452 -27.25 -24.47 -13.25
C THR A 452 -27.92 -23.13 -13.58
N SER A 453 -27.27 -22.03 -13.24
CA SER A 453 -27.73 -20.65 -13.46
C SER A 453 -26.54 -19.69 -13.47
N TYR A 454 -26.77 -18.47 -13.98
CA TYR A 454 -25.81 -17.40 -13.82
C TYR A 454 -26.49 -16.10 -13.35
N TRP A 455 -25.81 -15.36 -12.48
CA TRP A 455 -26.19 -14.04 -12.03
C TRP A 455 -25.29 -13.00 -12.70
N MET A 456 -25.89 -11.92 -13.18
CA MET A 456 -25.19 -10.75 -13.70
C MET A 456 -26.11 -9.54 -13.49
N ASP A 457 -25.56 -8.43 -13.03
CA ASP A 457 -26.33 -7.21 -12.76
C ASP A 457 -27.19 -6.73 -13.95
N SER A 458 -26.69 -6.85 -15.17
CA SER A 458 -27.35 -6.36 -16.39
C SER A 458 -28.67 -7.07 -16.70
N PRO A 459 -28.74 -8.42 -16.72
CA PRO A 459 -30.00 -9.16 -16.85
C PRO A 459 -30.76 -9.37 -15.53
N CYS A 460 -30.20 -9.07 -14.35
CA CYS A 460 -30.83 -9.38 -13.06
C CYS A 460 -31.21 -8.16 -12.18
N VAL A 461 -30.78 -6.93 -12.51
CA VAL A 461 -31.07 -5.74 -11.68
C VAL A 461 -31.97 -4.76 -12.44
N PRO A 462 -33.29 -4.75 -12.14
CA PRO A 462 -34.27 -3.93 -12.84
C PRO A 462 -34.16 -2.43 -12.54
N THR A 463 -34.95 -1.66 -13.28
CA THR A 463 -35.09 -0.21 -13.11
C THR A 463 -36.06 0.16 -12.00
N ASP A 464 -37.07 -0.69 -11.76
CA ASP A 464 -38.04 -0.53 -10.66
C ASP A 464 -37.36 -0.34 -9.30
N SER A 465 -37.81 0.65 -8.52
CA SER A 465 -37.11 1.07 -7.30
C SER A 465 -37.15 0.02 -6.18
N GLU A 466 -38.26 -0.70 -6.04
CA GLU A 466 -38.43 -1.71 -4.99
C GLU A 466 -37.64 -2.97 -5.34
N LEU A 467 -37.83 -3.49 -6.55
CA LEU A 467 -37.11 -4.67 -7.04
C LEU A 467 -35.61 -4.42 -7.13
N ARG A 468 -35.19 -3.20 -7.49
CA ARG A 468 -33.77 -2.81 -7.49
C ARG A 468 -33.20 -2.80 -6.07
N THR A 469 -33.93 -2.23 -5.12
CA THR A 469 -33.49 -2.19 -3.71
C THR A 469 -33.37 -3.61 -3.17
N GLU A 470 -34.31 -4.49 -3.48
CA GLU A 470 -34.27 -5.90 -3.13
C GLU A 470 -33.06 -6.61 -3.77
N ALA A 471 -32.88 -6.49 -5.09
CA ALA A 471 -31.79 -7.13 -5.82
C ALA A 471 -30.40 -6.69 -5.34
N LEU A 472 -30.21 -5.39 -5.09
CA LEU A 472 -28.95 -4.84 -4.56
C LEU A 472 -28.72 -5.25 -3.10
N GLY A 473 -29.77 -5.40 -2.30
CA GLY A 473 -29.67 -5.86 -0.91
C GLY A 473 -29.14 -7.30 -0.79
N GLN A 474 -29.25 -8.08 -1.87
CA GLN A 474 -28.77 -9.46 -1.95
C GLN A 474 -27.39 -9.59 -2.60
N ILE A 475 -26.74 -8.49 -3.02
CA ILE A 475 -25.51 -8.57 -3.81
C ILE A 475 -24.37 -9.27 -3.07
N ASN A 476 -24.23 -9.06 -1.76
CA ASN A 476 -23.23 -9.75 -0.95
C ASN A 476 -23.41 -11.27 -1.03
N ASP A 477 -24.64 -11.74 -0.79
CA ASP A 477 -24.99 -13.15 -0.80
C ASP A 477 -24.85 -13.77 -2.20
N ASN A 478 -25.19 -13.02 -3.25
CA ASN A 478 -25.06 -13.48 -4.63
C ASN A 478 -23.62 -13.90 -4.95
N PHE A 479 -22.65 -13.09 -4.54
CA PHE A 479 -21.24 -13.37 -4.81
C PHE A 479 -20.65 -14.36 -3.80
N SER A 480 -20.95 -14.23 -2.50
CA SER A 480 -20.43 -15.12 -1.47
C SER A 480 -20.91 -16.57 -1.64
N ASN A 481 -22.17 -16.76 -2.04
CA ASN A 481 -22.76 -18.10 -2.14
C ASN A 481 -22.60 -18.75 -3.52
N SER A 482 -22.20 -17.99 -4.55
CA SER A 482 -22.02 -18.54 -5.90
C SER A 482 -20.90 -19.59 -5.97
N LYS A 483 -21.11 -20.58 -6.83
CA LYS A 483 -20.13 -21.63 -7.15
C LYS A 483 -18.85 -21.06 -7.77
N VAL A 484 -19.01 -20.03 -8.59
CA VAL A 484 -17.91 -19.37 -9.28
C VAL A 484 -18.23 -17.89 -9.34
N THR A 485 -17.25 -17.04 -9.05
CA THR A 485 -17.28 -15.62 -9.44
C THR A 485 -16.38 -15.44 -10.65
N LEU A 486 -16.97 -15.08 -11.79
CA LEU A 486 -16.26 -14.88 -13.05
C LEU A 486 -16.00 -13.38 -13.27
N LEU A 487 -14.73 -12.99 -13.26
CA LEU A 487 -14.26 -11.64 -13.57
C LEU A 487 -14.16 -11.47 -15.09
N VAL A 488 -14.79 -10.41 -15.58
CA VAL A 488 -14.81 -10.05 -17.00
C VAL A 488 -14.30 -8.62 -17.16
N ASP A 489 -13.06 -8.49 -17.63
CA ASP A 489 -12.40 -7.23 -17.97
C ASP A 489 -11.82 -7.31 -19.39
N ARG A 490 -12.02 -6.25 -20.17
CA ARG A 490 -11.54 -6.17 -21.55
C ARG A 490 -10.05 -6.49 -21.71
N ASP A 491 -9.18 -5.97 -20.86
CA ASP A 491 -7.73 -6.14 -21.02
C ASP A 491 -7.29 -7.56 -20.63
N ILE A 492 -7.95 -8.17 -19.64
CA ILE A 492 -7.69 -9.56 -19.24
C ILE A 492 -8.15 -10.55 -20.32
N MET A 493 -9.30 -10.27 -20.97
CA MET A 493 -9.83 -11.09 -22.07
C MET A 493 -8.95 -11.08 -23.33
N GLU A 494 -7.91 -10.25 -23.41
CA GLU A 494 -6.95 -10.26 -24.51
C GLU A 494 -5.73 -11.14 -24.25
N ILE A 495 -5.52 -11.57 -23.00
CA ILE A 495 -4.36 -12.38 -22.61
C ILE A 495 -4.60 -13.84 -22.98
N ASP A 496 -3.69 -14.39 -23.77
CA ASP A 496 -3.68 -15.80 -24.13
C ASP A 496 -3.01 -16.63 -23.03
N ILE A 497 -3.69 -17.70 -22.62
CA ILE A 497 -3.22 -18.63 -21.59
C ILE A 497 -2.97 -20.04 -22.14
N HIS A 498 -2.83 -20.18 -23.47
CA HIS A 498 -2.57 -21.47 -24.10
C HIS A 498 -1.33 -21.45 -25.01
N PRO A 499 -0.28 -22.23 -24.67
CA PRO A 499 -0.11 -23.01 -23.44
C PRO A 499 -0.03 -22.09 -22.20
N LEU A 500 -0.39 -22.64 -21.03
CA LEU A 500 -0.30 -21.88 -19.78
C LEU A 500 1.17 -21.74 -19.38
N THR A 501 1.67 -20.51 -19.35
CA THR A 501 3.06 -20.18 -19.01
C THR A 501 3.11 -19.21 -17.83
N LEU A 502 4.24 -19.17 -17.12
CA LEU A 502 4.45 -18.19 -16.05
C LEU A 502 4.34 -16.76 -16.58
N GLN A 503 4.82 -16.49 -17.79
CA GLN A 503 4.73 -15.17 -18.43
C GLN A 503 3.26 -14.73 -18.63
N ALA A 504 2.38 -15.65 -19.03
CA ALA A 504 0.95 -15.36 -19.14
C ALA A 504 0.32 -15.06 -17.77
N GLN A 505 0.74 -15.76 -16.71
CA GLN A 505 0.26 -15.50 -15.34
C GLN A 505 0.81 -14.16 -14.79
N GLU A 506 2.07 -13.83 -15.06
CA GLU A 506 2.66 -12.52 -14.76
C GLU A 506 1.89 -11.40 -15.49
N ALA A 507 1.51 -11.63 -16.75
CA ALA A 507 0.73 -10.68 -17.55
C ALA A 507 -0.68 -10.45 -16.99
N ILE A 508 -1.34 -11.52 -16.55
CA ILE A 508 -2.64 -11.43 -15.87
C ILE A 508 -2.50 -10.58 -14.61
N LEU A 509 -1.52 -10.86 -13.75
CA LEU A 509 -1.31 -10.07 -12.54
C LEU A 509 -1.03 -8.60 -12.87
N ALA A 510 -0.08 -8.35 -13.78
CA ALA A 510 0.30 -7.01 -14.18
C ALA A 510 -0.88 -6.22 -14.76
N THR A 511 -1.81 -6.91 -15.43
CA THR A 511 -3.02 -6.30 -15.97
C THR A 511 -4.05 -6.07 -14.88
N LEU A 512 -4.31 -7.08 -14.04
CA LEU A 512 -5.35 -7.08 -13.02
C LEU A 512 -5.20 -5.92 -12.04
N VAL A 513 -3.97 -5.62 -11.59
CA VAL A 513 -3.74 -4.56 -10.60
C VAL A 513 -4.05 -3.15 -11.12
N VAL A 514 -4.10 -2.93 -12.44
CA VAL A 514 -4.39 -1.62 -13.06
C VAL A 514 -5.57 -1.62 -14.05
N CYS A 515 -6.27 -2.75 -14.20
CA CYS A 515 -7.39 -2.87 -15.14
C CYS A 515 -8.62 -2.11 -14.65
N ASP A 516 -9.60 -1.93 -15.54
CA ASP A 516 -10.83 -1.20 -15.23
C ASP A 516 -11.63 -1.84 -14.10
N TRP A 517 -11.58 -3.17 -14.01
CA TRP A 517 -12.24 -3.91 -12.94
C TRP A 517 -11.63 -3.63 -11.56
N ASN A 518 -10.30 -3.55 -11.41
CA ASN A 518 -9.71 -3.32 -10.09
C ASN A 518 -9.87 -1.88 -9.58
N VAL A 519 -10.07 -0.89 -10.47
CA VAL A 519 -10.16 0.53 -10.09
C VAL A 519 -11.60 1.03 -9.82
N ARG A 520 -12.59 0.13 -9.81
CA ARG A 520 -14.01 0.47 -9.62
C ARG A 520 -14.55 -0.03 -8.28
N ALA A 521 -15.45 0.75 -7.70
CA ALA A 521 -15.97 0.49 -6.35
C ALA A 521 -16.93 -0.72 -6.31
N TRP A 522 -17.80 -0.87 -7.31
CA TRP A 522 -18.71 -2.01 -7.41
C TRP A 522 -17.96 -3.33 -7.59
N THR A 523 -17.05 -3.41 -8.54
CA THR A 523 -16.25 -4.60 -8.82
C THR A 523 -15.32 -4.99 -7.66
N LEU A 524 -14.85 -4.04 -6.85
CA LEU A 524 -14.19 -4.36 -5.58
C LEU A 524 -15.10 -5.18 -4.66
N LEU A 525 -16.34 -4.73 -4.43
CA LEU A 525 -17.31 -5.43 -3.60
C LEU A 525 -17.55 -6.85 -4.13
N GLU A 526 -17.83 -6.95 -5.42
CA GLU A 526 -18.10 -8.21 -6.12
C GLU A 526 -16.93 -9.19 -5.98
N GLY A 527 -15.71 -8.73 -6.22
CA GLY A 527 -14.49 -9.52 -6.05
C GLY A 527 -14.21 -9.93 -4.61
N LEU A 528 -14.44 -9.02 -3.66
CA LEU A 528 -14.21 -9.28 -2.24
C LEU A 528 -15.17 -10.34 -1.70
N ARG A 529 -16.43 -10.30 -2.11
CA ARG A 529 -17.45 -11.31 -1.74
C ARG A 529 -17.24 -12.62 -2.50
N GLY A 530 -16.81 -12.55 -3.76
CA GLY A 530 -16.52 -13.70 -4.60
C GLY A 530 -15.16 -14.36 -4.40
N ARG A 531 -14.30 -13.82 -3.52
CA ARG A 531 -12.85 -14.14 -3.43
C ARG A 531 -12.52 -15.62 -3.24
N VAL A 532 -13.42 -16.39 -2.63
CA VAL A 532 -13.24 -17.83 -2.39
C VAL A 532 -13.16 -18.62 -3.69
N ARG A 533 -13.86 -18.16 -4.74
CA ARG A 533 -14.02 -18.89 -6.01
C ARG A 533 -13.85 -17.95 -7.22
N LEU A 534 -12.91 -17.01 -7.12
CA LEU A 534 -12.69 -15.97 -8.12
C LEU A 534 -11.87 -16.50 -9.31
N HIS A 535 -12.47 -16.41 -10.50
CA HIS A 535 -11.92 -16.87 -11.77
C HIS A 535 -11.89 -15.73 -12.78
N LEU A 536 -10.95 -15.78 -13.71
CA LEU A 536 -10.71 -14.76 -14.73
C LEU A 536 -11.11 -15.29 -16.10
N LEU A 537 -11.85 -14.49 -16.87
CA LEU A 537 -12.13 -14.77 -18.28
C LEU A 537 -11.01 -14.21 -19.15
N CYS A 538 -10.23 -15.10 -19.75
CA CYS A 538 -9.12 -14.79 -20.65
C CYS A 538 -9.54 -14.92 -22.12
N LYS A 539 -8.57 -14.75 -23.02
CA LYS A 539 -8.77 -14.87 -24.47
C LYS A 539 -9.41 -16.21 -24.84
N ASP A 540 -10.24 -16.17 -25.89
CA ASP A 540 -10.95 -17.33 -26.44
C ASP A 540 -11.84 -18.06 -25.42
N ASN A 541 -12.43 -17.30 -24.49
CA ASN A 541 -13.34 -17.81 -23.45
C ASN A 541 -12.70 -18.85 -22.51
N ARG A 542 -11.37 -18.83 -22.39
CA ARG A 542 -10.66 -19.68 -21.43
C ARG A 542 -10.74 -19.08 -20.03
N ILE A 543 -10.79 -19.95 -19.02
CA ILE A 543 -10.94 -19.56 -17.62
C ILE A 543 -9.71 -20.02 -16.84
N ILE A 544 -9.24 -19.18 -15.92
CA ILE A 544 -8.19 -19.52 -14.97
C ILE A 544 -8.53 -19.02 -13.56
N SER A 545 -8.15 -19.78 -12.54
CA SER A 545 -8.30 -19.41 -11.13
C SER A 545 -7.33 -18.28 -10.77
N LEU A 546 -7.82 -17.22 -10.10
CA LEU A 546 -6.94 -16.15 -9.61
C LEU A 546 -5.95 -16.68 -8.57
N LYS A 547 -6.37 -17.65 -7.73
CA LYS A 547 -5.49 -18.29 -6.74
C LYS A 547 -4.30 -18.96 -7.42
N ASP A 548 -4.52 -19.61 -8.56
CA ASP A 548 -3.47 -20.35 -9.27
C ASP A 548 -2.48 -19.38 -9.94
N VAL A 549 -2.99 -18.26 -10.48
CA VAL A 549 -2.16 -17.16 -11.00
C VAL A 549 -1.27 -16.59 -9.89
N ILE A 550 -1.85 -16.16 -8.77
CA ILE A 550 -1.09 -15.56 -7.66
C ILE A 550 -0.10 -16.59 -7.08
N SER A 551 -0.50 -17.84 -6.91
CA SER A 551 0.37 -18.90 -6.38
C SER A 551 1.59 -19.13 -7.28
N SER A 552 1.40 -19.13 -8.60
CA SER A 552 2.50 -19.35 -9.54
C SER A 552 3.49 -18.18 -9.52
N VAL A 553 2.99 -16.93 -9.52
CA VAL A 553 3.84 -15.74 -9.42
C VAL A 553 4.59 -15.71 -8.08
N VAL A 554 3.90 -15.95 -6.97
CA VAL A 554 4.52 -15.89 -5.63
C VAL A 554 5.58 -16.97 -5.43
N LEU A 555 5.46 -18.13 -6.07
CA LEU A 555 6.43 -19.22 -5.94
C LEU A 555 7.60 -19.12 -6.93
N GLN A 556 7.38 -18.58 -8.13
CA GLN A 556 8.32 -18.75 -9.25
C GLN A 556 8.83 -17.44 -9.87
N SER A 557 8.13 -16.32 -9.72
CA SER A 557 8.51 -15.05 -10.35
C SER A 557 9.51 -14.24 -9.54
N ASP A 558 10.08 -13.22 -10.18
CA ASP A 558 10.88 -12.17 -9.56
C ASP A 558 10.12 -11.50 -8.40
N LEU A 559 10.84 -11.22 -7.31
CA LEU A 559 10.25 -10.67 -6.08
C LEU A 559 9.65 -9.27 -6.26
N SER A 560 10.01 -8.54 -7.33
CA SER A 560 9.40 -7.24 -7.66
C SER A 560 7.92 -7.37 -8.05
N LEU A 561 7.46 -8.56 -8.44
CA LEU A 561 6.04 -8.83 -8.69
C LEU A 561 5.25 -9.20 -7.43
N ILE A 562 5.89 -9.36 -6.27
CA ILE A 562 5.18 -9.68 -5.02
C ILE A 562 4.41 -8.48 -4.48
N SER A 563 4.93 -7.27 -4.64
CA SER A 563 4.21 -6.04 -4.27
C SER A 563 2.84 -5.97 -4.98
N PRO A 564 2.75 -6.14 -6.32
CA PRO A 564 1.46 -6.31 -7.00
C PRO A 564 0.55 -7.41 -6.43
N CYS A 565 1.08 -8.57 -6.04
CA CYS A 565 0.28 -9.62 -5.40
C CYS A 565 -0.30 -9.17 -4.05
N LEU A 566 0.53 -8.52 -3.23
CA LEU A 566 0.13 -8.00 -1.92
C LEU A 566 -0.86 -6.84 -2.03
N ALA A 567 -0.76 -6.00 -3.06
CA ALA A 567 -1.70 -4.91 -3.31
C ALA A 567 -3.12 -5.38 -3.67
N ILE A 568 -3.31 -6.68 -3.98
CA ILE A 568 -4.63 -7.29 -4.25
C ILE A 568 -4.94 -8.46 -3.32
N GLN A 569 -4.21 -8.60 -2.22
CA GLN A 569 -4.30 -9.77 -1.32
C GLN A 569 -5.69 -9.96 -0.68
N TYR A 570 -6.53 -8.92 -0.65
CA TYR A 570 -7.92 -9.04 -0.19
C TYR A 570 -8.80 -9.92 -1.10
N TYR A 571 -8.31 -10.27 -2.30
CA TYR A 571 -8.89 -11.32 -3.15
C TYR A 571 -8.34 -12.73 -2.89
N THR A 572 -7.33 -12.89 -2.03
CA THR A 572 -6.81 -14.20 -1.65
C THR A 572 -7.79 -14.89 -0.69
N PRO A 573 -8.22 -16.14 -0.99
CA PRO A 573 -9.19 -16.84 -0.16
C PRO A 573 -8.60 -17.27 1.18
N THR A 574 -9.39 -17.20 2.25
CA THR A 574 -9.05 -17.79 3.55
C THR A 574 -9.34 -19.29 3.52
N HIS A 575 -8.39 -20.12 3.95
CA HIS A 575 -8.57 -21.57 3.91
C HIS A 575 -9.68 -22.01 4.87
N PRO A 576 -10.66 -22.85 4.44
CA PRO A 576 -11.80 -23.24 5.27
C PRO A 576 -11.44 -23.96 6.58
N GLU A 577 -10.34 -24.71 6.59
CA GLU A 577 -9.84 -25.43 7.76
C GLU A 577 -9.30 -24.46 8.83
N ASP A 578 -8.69 -23.34 8.41
CA ASP A 578 -8.26 -22.24 9.28
C ASP A 578 -9.42 -21.28 9.61
N ALA A 579 -10.45 -21.23 8.77
CA ALA A 579 -11.65 -20.40 8.95
C ALA A 579 -12.59 -20.89 10.06
N GLN A 580 -12.44 -22.14 10.55
CA GLN A 580 -13.23 -22.63 11.70
C GLN A 580 -13.00 -21.82 12.99
N PHE A 581 -11.88 -21.09 13.07
CA PHE A 581 -11.52 -20.26 14.22
C PHE A 581 -11.55 -18.74 13.93
N VAL A 582 -11.91 -18.35 12.70
CA VAL A 582 -11.95 -16.94 12.29
C VAL A 582 -13.40 -16.59 12.01
N PRO A 583 -14.06 -15.77 12.87
CA PRO A 583 -15.38 -15.23 12.56
C PRO A 583 -15.37 -14.64 11.15
N GLU A 584 -16.46 -14.80 10.41
CA GLU A 584 -16.66 -14.22 9.08
C GLU A 584 -16.17 -12.76 9.10
N GLU A 585 -14.96 -12.53 8.59
CA GLU A 585 -14.19 -11.32 8.93
C GLU A 585 -14.87 -10.13 8.26
N VAL A 586 -15.60 -9.36 9.05
CA VAL A 586 -16.31 -8.17 8.58
C VAL A 586 -15.29 -7.08 8.35
N VAL A 587 -15.13 -6.67 7.09
CA VAL A 587 -14.30 -5.52 6.71
C VAL A 587 -14.79 -4.31 7.50
N THR A 588 -13.92 -3.71 8.32
CA THR A 588 -14.34 -2.55 9.13
C THR A 588 -14.54 -1.31 8.26
N LYS A 589 -15.19 -0.28 8.80
CA LYS A 589 -15.42 0.99 8.10
C LYS A 589 -14.12 1.69 7.68
N GLU A 590 -13.07 1.62 8.49
CA GLU A 590 -11.75 2.16 8.20
C GLU A 590 -11.11 1.42 7.02
N GLN A 591 -11.18 0.10 7.05
CA GLN A 591 -10.66 -0.79 6.02
C GLN A 591 -11.39 -0.61 4.68
N ALA A 592 -12.73 -0.61 4.73
CA ALA A 592 -13.58 -0.36 3.58
C ALA A 592 -13.28 1.00 2.94
N THR A 593 -13.01 2.02 3.76
CA THR A 593 -12.59 3.34 3.26
C THR A 593 -11.27 3.26 2.51
N CYS A 594 -10.26 2.62 3.09
CA CYS A 594 -8.94 2.48 2.45
C CYS A 594 -9.03 1.77 1.11
N LEU A 595 -9.79 0.66 1.04
CA LEU A 595 -10.04 -0.06 -0.19
C LEU A 595 -10.80 0.78 -1.23
N LEU A 596 -11.67 1.69 -0.81
CA LEU A 596 -12.47 2.53 -1.70
C LEU A 596 -11.81 3.88 -2.06
N ASN A 597 -10.75 4.31 -1.36
CA ASN A 597 -10.12 5.62 -1.54
C ASN A 597 -9.79 5.98 -3.00
N HIS A 598 -9.23 5.01 -3.74
CA HIS A 598 -8.79 5.16 -5.13
C HIS A 598 -9.75 4.49 -6.14
N ARG A 599 -10.86 3.93 -5.66
CA ARG A 599 -11.84 3.21 -6.48
C ARG A 599 -13.11 4.01 -6.64
N HIS A 600 -13.52 4.24 -7.87
CA HIS A 600 -14.63 5.14 -8.16
C HIS A 600 -15.92 4.39 -8.47
N ALA A 601 -17.04 4.95 -8.02
CA ALA A 601 -18.36 4.56 -8.48
C ALA A 601 -18.77 5.51 -9.61
N THR A 602 -19.30 4.98 -10.72
CA THR A 602 -19.76 5.82 -11.85
C THR A 602 -20.84 6.82 -11.45
N LYS A 603 -21.65 6.50 -10.44
CA LYS A 603 -22.70 7.39 -9.91
C LYS A 603 -22.39 7.74 -8.47
N ASP A 604 -22.35 9.03 -8.17
CA ASP A 604 -22.01 9.51 -6.83
C ASP A 604 -22.97 9.00 -5.74
N ARG A 605 -24.26 8.86 -6.08
CA ARG A 605 -25.29 8.30 -5.19
C ARG A 605 -25.03 6.86 -4.74
N ASP A 606 -24.19 6.11 -5.47
CA ASP A 606 -23.89 4.71 -5.14
C ASP A 606 -22.74 4.61 -4.13
N VAL A 607 -21.95 5.68 -3.92
CA VAL A 607 -20.71 5.66 -3.12
C VAL A 607 -20.96 5.20 -1.69
N THR A 608 -21.90 5.81 -0.98
CA THR A 608 -22.23 5.44 0.41
C THR A 608 -22.86 4.04 0.50
N MET A 609 -23.67 3.68 -0.48
CA MET A 609 -24.29 2.36 -0.56
C MET A 609 -23.22 1.28 -0.69
N ILE A 610 -22.26 1.44 -1.61
CA ILE A 610 -21.14 0.50 -1.77
C ILE A 610 -20.32 0.45 -0.49
N TRP A 611 -20.01 1.61 0.11
CA TRP A 611 -19.25 1.67 1.36
C TRP A 611 -19.89 0.85 2.48
N SER A 612 -21.20 0.97 2.66
CA SER A 612 -21.97 0.17 3.63
C SER A 612 -21.98 -1.33 3.30
N LEU A 613 -22.14 -1.70 2.03
CA LEU A 613 -22.15 -3.10 1.57
C LEU A 613 -20.77 -3.76 1.74
N VAL A 614 -19.67 -3.03 1.49
CA VAL A 614 -18.30 -3.50 1.74
C VAL A 614 -18.09 -3.77 3.22
N CYS A 615 -18.69 -2.97 4.11
CA CYS A 615 -18.70 -3.22 5.55
C CYS A 615 -19.57 -4.42 5.98
N GLY A 616 -20.16 -5.17 5.03
CA GLY A 616 -20.97 -6.35 5.31
C GLY A 616 -22.41 -6.04 5.73
N SER A 617 -22.88 -4.81 5.57
CA SER A 617 -24.29 -4.48 5.82
C SER A 617 -25.20 -5.17 4.81
N ASN A 618 -26.23 -5.86 5.28
CA ASN A 618 -27.33 -6.36 4.43
C ASN A 618 -28.46 -5.33 4.26
N LYS A 619 -28.33 -4.14 4.88
CA LYS A 619 -29.24 -3.01 4.72
C LYS A 619 -28.59 -1.97 3.82
N ILE A 620 -29.33 -1.54 2.80
CA ILE A 620 -28.88 -0.46 1.90
C ILE A 620 -28.94 0.87 2.65
N VAL A 621 -27.76 1.41 2.97
CA VAL A 621 -27.60 2.74 3.54
C VAL A 621 -27.28 3.73 2.42
N LYS A 622 -28.15 4.73 2.22
CA LYS A 622 -28.03 5.70 1.12
C LYS A 622 -27.35 7.01 1.51
N THR A 623 -27.25 7.33 2.80
CA THR A 623 -26.69 8.60 3.30
C THR A 623 -25.57 8.38 4.28
N ALA A 624 -24.59 9.29 4.27
CA ALA A 624 -23.43 9.19 5.16
C ALA A 624 -23.84 9.38 6.63
N GLU A 625 -24.82 10.25 6.93
CA GLU A 625 -25.33 10.36 8.30
C GLU A 625 -25.98 9.06 8.77
N GLY A 626 -26.73 8.38 7.90
CA GLY A 626 -27.33 7.09 8.21
C GLY A 626 -26.28 6.02 8.49
N PHE A 627 -25.17 6.04 7.73
CA PHE A 627 -24.05 5.14 7.91
C PHE A 627 -23.40 5.32 9.29
N TRP A 628 -23.02 6.55 9.66
CA TRP A 628 -22.35 6.79 10.94
C TRP A 628 -23.28 6.65 12.14
N LYS A 629 -24.55 7.05 12.04
CA LYS A 629 -25.54 6.83 13.10
C LYS A 629 -25.78 5.35 13.41
N ALA A 630 -25.68 4.49 12.40
CA ALA A 630 -25.78 3.04 12.60
C ALA A 630 -24.55 2.44 13.33
N THR A 631 -23.48 3.21 13.51
CA THR A 631 -22.23 2.79 14.18
C THR A 631 -22.03 3.38 15.57
N VAL A 632 -23.03 4.08 16.12
CA VAL A 632 -22.99 4.58 17.50
C VAL A 632 -22.71 3.42 18.47
N GLY A 633 -21.77 3.64 19.39
CA GLY A 633 -21.26 2.65 20.34
C GLY A 633 -20.03 1.87 19.84
N GLN A 634 -19.67 1.98 18.56
CA GLN A 634 -18.49 1.29 18.00
C GLN A 634 -17.21 2.15 18.11
N PRO A 635 -16.03 1.53 18.22
CA PRO A 635 -14.76 2.25 18.23
C PRO A 635 -14.38 2.73 16.83
N VAL A 636 -13.61 3.82 16.71
CA VAL A 636 -13.00 4.30 15.47
C VAL A 636 -11.54 4.72 15.72
N ALA A 637 -10.61 4.31 14.87
CA ALA A 637 -9.21 4.69 14.98
C ALA A 637 -9.04 6.21 14.77
N THR A 638 -8.39 6.92 15.69
CA THR A 638 -8.19 8.39 15.55
C THR A 638 -7.29 8.72 14.37
N GLY A 639 -6.29 7.87 14.08
CA GLY A 639 -5.41 8.01 12.92
C GLY A 639 -6.15 7.92 11.58
N PHE A 640 -7.25 7.16 11.51
CA PHE A 640 -8.09 7.07 10.31
C PHE A 640 -8.77 8.38 9.96
N LEU A 641 -9.11 9.17 10.98
CA LEU A 641 -9.79 10.44 10.80
C LEU A 641 -8.88 11.53 10.25
N VAL A 642 -7.55 11.38 10.32
CA VAL A 642 -6.58 12.38 9.83
C VAL A 642 -6.46 12.27 8.30
N SER A 643 -7.41 12.89 7.59
CA SER A 643 -7.47 12.89 6.13
C SER A 643 -8.19 14.11 5.56
N SER A 644 -7.98 14.38 4.27
CA SER A 644 -8.69 15.41 3.50
C SER A 644 -10.07 14.98 3.02
N ALA A 645 -10.60 13.85 3.52
CA ALA A 645 -11.94 13.39 3.15
C ALA A 645 -12.99 14.46 3.52
N PRO A 646 -13.95 14.76 2.62
CA PRO A 646 -15.07 15.65 2.94
C PRO A 646 -15.80 15.17 4.19
N ARG A 647 -16.23 16.10 5.05
CA ARG A 647 -16.89 15.78 6.32
C ARG A 647 -18.39 16.04 6.28
N ILE A 648 -19.12 15.33 7.13
CA ILE A 648 -20.54 15.54 7.35
C ILE A 648 -20.76 16.89 8.04
N LYS A 649 -21.83 17.60 7.68
CA LYS A 649 -22.12 18.94 8.24
C LYS A 649 -23.14 18.94 9.37
N SER A 650 -23.82 17.82 9.62
CA SER A 650 -24.77 17.70 10.72
C SER A 650 -24.05 17.68 12.07
N GLN A 651 -24.65 18.33 13.06
CA GLN A 651 -24.18 18.30 14.45
C GLN A 651 -24.01 16.86 14.97
N GLY A 652 -22.95 16.63 15.74
CA GLY A 652 -22.50 15.34 16.27
C GLY A 652 -21.63 14.52 15.32
N LEU A 653 -21.50 14.91 14.05
CA LEU A 653 -20.81 14.14 13.01
C LEU A 653 -19.79 14.98 12.22
N SER A 654 -19.41 16.17 12.68
CA SER A 654 -18.47 17.05 11.96
C SER A 654 -17.09 16.42 11.73
N TRP A 655 -16.70 15.47 12.60
CA TRP A 655 -15.48 14.68 12.52
C TRP A 655 -15.55 13.56 11.47
N ALA A 656 -16.75 13.12 11.07
CA ALA A 656 -16.95 11.90 10.31
C ALA A 656 -16.80 12.13 8.78
N PRO A 657 -16.04 11.29 8.06
CA PRO A 657 -16.01 11.31 6.59
C PRO A 657 -17.40 11.11 5.97
N ALA A 658 -17.79 11.99 5.05
CA ALA A 658 -19.04 11.89 4.30
C ALA A 658 -18.98 10.84 3.16
N ARG A 659 -17.78 10.40 2.81
CA ARG A 659 -17.51 9.44 1.74
C ARG A 659 -16.12 8.82 1.92
N PRO A 660 -15.86 7.64 1.34
CA PRO A 660 -14.56 7.00 1.45
C PRO A 660 -13.52 7.62 0.50
N ASN A 661 -13.90 8.00 -0.72
CA ASN A 661 -12.95 8.50 -1.72
C ASN A 661 -12.77 10.01 -1.68
N LEU A 662 -11.56 10.49 -1.98
CA LEU A 662 -11.29 11.91 -2.15
C LEU A 662 -11.99 12.47 -3.40
N LEU A 663 -12.38 13.75 -3.33
CA LEU A 663 -12.93 14.47 -4.47
C LEU A 663 -11.80 15.00 -5.35
N PRO A 664 -12.01 15.06 -6.68
CA PRO A 664 -11.12 15.79 -7.57
C PRO A 664 -10.95 17.24 -7.10
N PRO A 665 -9.73 17.82 -7.20
CA PRO A 665 -9.56 19.25 -7.04
C PRO A 665 -10.46 19.99 -8.04
N THR A 666 -11.18 21.01 -7.58
CA THR A 666 -11.97 21.89 -8.47
C THR A 666 -11.13 23.11 -8.87
N ALA A 667 -11.49 23.81 -9.94
CA ALA A 667 -10.72 24.97 -10.43
C ALA A 667 -10.55 26.11 -9.39
N GLY A 668 -11.28 26.06 -8.27
CA GLY A 668 -11.15 27.01 -7.15
C GLY A 668 -10.57 26.43 -5.86
N THR A 669 -10.21 25.14 -5.78
CA THR A 669 -9.51 24.60 -4.60
C THR A 669 -8.05 25.05 -4.63
N PRO A 670 -7.51 25.59 -3.52
CA PRO A 670 -6.07 25.81 -3.38
C PRO A 670 -5.31 24.56 -3.79
N ASN A 671 -4.12 24.72 -4.35
CA ASN A 671 -3.23 23.65 -4.81
C ASN A 671 -2.66 22.81 -3.63
N GLU A 672 -3.41 22.67 -2.54
CA GLU A 672 -3.04 21.92 -1.34
C GLU A 672 -3.04 20.42 -1.66
N LYS A 673 -2.01 19.74 -1.17
CA LYS A 673 -1.83 18.30 -1.34
C LYS A 673 -2.96 17.57 -0.61
N PRO A 674 -3.78 16.75 -1.28
CA PRO A 674 -4.83 16.01 -0.59
C PRO A 674 -4.23 14.81 0.15
N TYR A 675 -4.74 14.51 1.35
CA TYR A 675 -4.29 13.41 2.21
C TYR A 675 -5.36 12.31 2.26
N PRO A 676 -5.17 11.16 1.57
CA PRO A 676 -6.07 10.00 1.68
C PRO A 676 -6.18 9.49 3.12
N ALA A 677 -7.30 8.85 3.44
CA ALA A 677 -7.46 8.16 4.72
C ALA A 677 -6.65 6.85 4.74
N TYR A 678 -6.13 6.49 5.91
CA TYR A 678 -5.55 5.16 6.17
C TYR A 678 -6.32 4.51 7.31
N ASP A 679 -6.17 3.21 7.55
CA ASP A 679 -7.01 2.54 8.55
C ASP A 679 -6.73 2.99 9.99
N GLY A 680 -5.58 3.63 10.22
CA GLY A 680 -5.17 4.10 11.54
C GLY A 680 -4.92 2.96 12.51
N GLN A 681 -4.68 1.74 12.03
CA GLN A 681 -4.38 0.58 12.86
C GLN A 681 -3.10 0.89 13.63
N ASN A 682 -3.18 0.83 14.97
CA ASN A 682 -2.18 1.28 15.96
C ASN A 682 -2.27 2.74 16.41
N SER A 683 -3.27 3.51 15.99
CA SER A 683 -3.67 4.71 16.72
C SER A 683 -4.62 4.38 17.86
N VAL A 684 -4.66 5.23 18.89
CA VAL A 684 -5.68 5.13 19.96
C VAL A 684 -7.07 5.28 19.32
N SER A 685 -8.03 4.48 19.78
CA SER A 685 -9.39 4.49 19.24
C SER A 685 -10.30 5.40 20.06
N GLY A 686 -11.20 6.11 19.39
CA GLY A 686 -12.31 6.82 20.01
C GLY A 686 -13.60 6.00 19.99
N ILE A 687 -14.57 6.40 20.81
CA ILE A 687 -15.92 5.83 20.84
C ILE A 687 -16.90 6.80 20.19
N ILE A 688 -17.70 6.28 19.25
CA ILE A 688 -18.77 7.04 18.61
C ILE A 688 -19.96 7.09 19.57
N THR A 689 -20.34 8.28 20.03
CA THR A 689 -21.49 8.49 20.91
C THR A 689 -22.66 9.11 20.15
N THR A 690 -23.80 9.27 20.81
CA THR A 690 -24.94 10.02 20.25
C THR A 690 -24.66 11.51 20.13
N GLU A 691 -23.72 12.05 20.90
CA GLU A 691 -23.36 13.48 20.89
C GLU A 691 -22.20 13.79 19.95
N GLY A 692 -21.29 12.85 19.71
CA GLY A 692 -20.04 13.11 18.99
C GLY A 692 -19.04 11.97 19.08
N LEU A 693 -17.78 12.24 18.78
CA LEU A 693 -16.66 11.32 18.96
C LEU A 693 -15.91 11.65 20.25
N GLN A 694 -15.82 10.70 21.17
CA GLN A 694 -15.01 10.82 22.39
C GLN A 694 -13.72 10.01 22.23
N ALA A 695 -12.56 10.65 22.34
CA ALA A 695 -11.28 9.95 22.17
C ALA A 695 -10.11 10.68 22.87
N GLU A 696 -9.07 9.93 23.20
CA GLU A 696 -7.78 10.48 23.62
C GLU A 696 -6.93 10.91 22.41
N TRP A 697 -6.37 12.13 22.50
CA TRP A 697 -5.49 12.73 21.51
C TRP A 697 -4.26 13.33 22.17
N LEU A 698 -3.20 13.53 21.40
CA LEU A 698 -2.16 14.50 21.75
C LEU A 698 -2.70 15.89 21.43
N VAL A 699 -2.87 16.75 22.44
CA VAL A 699 -3.57 18.03 22.33
C VAL A 699 -2.65 19.19 22.67
N CYS A 700 -2.57 20.17 21.75
CA CYS A 700 -2.02 21.50 21.99
C CYS A 700 -3.16 22.53 21.99
N PRO A 701 -3.70 22.90 23.18
CA PRO A 701 -4.75 23.89 23.27
C PRO A 701 -4.18 25.31 23.20
N ILE A 702 -4.89 26.16 22.48
CA ILE A 702 -4.49 27.52 22.17
C ILE A 702 -5.65 28.46 22.46
N ARG A 703 -5.37 29.47 23.28
CA ARG A 703 -6.36 30.45 23.69
C ARG A 703 -6.11 31.79 23.02
N ARG A 704 -7.18 32.45 22.60
CA ARG A 704 -7.12 33.84 22.15
C ARG A 704 -6.66 34.76 23.30
N SER A 705 -5.67 35.62 23.03
CA SER A 705 -5.23 36.62 23.99
C SER A 705 -6.32 37.65 24.24
N ARG A 706 -6.55 37.96 25.52
CA ARG A 706 -7.46 39.04 25.93
C ARG A 706 -6.86 40.43 25.76
N ALA A 707 -5.53 40.55 25.78
CA ALA A 707 -4.83 41.83 25.76
C ALA A 707 -4.52 42.34 24.34
N LEU A 708 -4.32 41.42 23.38
CA LEU A 708 -4.06 41.75 21.98
C LEU A 708 -5.01 40.92 21.13
N GLY A 709 -6.02 41.56 20.53
CA GLY A 709 -7.16 40.89 19.88
C GLY A 709 -6.82 39.93 18.73
N MET A 710 -5.56 39.90 18.27
CA MET A 710 -5.03 38.97 17.26
C MET A 710 -3.84 38.11 17.73
N TRP A 711 -3.47 38.15 19.01
CA TRP A 711 -2.41 37.31 19.59
C TRP A 711 -3.01 36.13 20.37
N PHE A 712 -2.19 35.16 20.76
CA PHE A 712 -2.63 33.93 21.43
C PHE A 712 -1.65 33.50 22.53
N SER A 713 -2.10 32.62 23.41
CA SER A 713 -1.27 31.96 24.42
C SER A 713 -1.28 30.45 24.20
N LEU A 714 -0.09 29.86 24.11
CA LEU A 714 0.12 28.41 24.17
C LEU A 714 0.07 27.96 25.63
N TYR A 715 -0.56 26.82 25.88
CA TYR A 715 -0.47 26.17 27.18
C TYR A 715 0.86 25.40 27.25
N THR A 716 1.74 25.83 28.15
CA THR A 716 2.92 25.06 28.55
C THR A 716 2.53 24.14 29.69
N TYR A 717 2.80 22.85 29.56
CA TYR A 717 2.46 21.84 30.57
C TYR A 717 3.49 21.77 31.71
N ALA A 718 3.96 22.94 32.15
CA ALA A 718 4.99 23.10 33.17
C ALA A 718 4.57 22.61 34.57
N ASP A 719 3.28 22.30 34.76
CA ASP A 719 2.67 21.91 36.04
C ASP A 719 2.65 20.39 36.30
N ALA A 720 3.38 19.58 35.53
CA ALA A 720 3.62 18.20 35.97
C ALA A 720 4.39 18.25 37.30
N GLU A 721 3.76 17.79 38.39
CA GLU A 721 4.28 17.91 39.77
C GLU A 721 5.70 17.35 39.93
N ASN A 722 6.15 16.50 38.98
CA ASN A 722 7.54 16.13 38.76
C ASN A 722 7.81 15.74 37.28
N ARG A 723 9.11 15.66 36.92
CA ARG A 723 9.58 15.19 35.60
C ARG A 723 9.05 13.81 35.18
N LEU A 724 8.68 12.96 36.14
CA LEU A 724 8.16 11.63 35.86
C LEU A 724 6.74 11.70 35.28
N GLN A 725 5.87 12.57 35.81
CA GLN A 725 4.53 12.78 35.24
C GLN A 725 4.58 13.42 33.85
N ALA A 726 5.50 14.38 33.62
CA ALA A 726 5.72 15.00 32.31
C ALA A 726 6.06 13.94 31.26
N TYR A 727 6.99 13.03 31.59
CA TYR A 727 7.42 11.93 30.73
C TYR A 727 6.27 11.03 30.23
N TYR A 728 5.24 10.80 31.07
CA TYR A 728 4.11 9.93 30.70
C TYR A 728 2.97 10.64 29.98
N ARG A 729 2.96 11.97 29.94
CA ARG A 729 1.80 12.74 29.43
C ARG A 729 2.13 13.72 28.32
N ILE A 730 3.38 14.16 28.20
CA ILE A 730 3.78 15.25 27.31
C ILE A 730 4.66 14.71 26.18
N TRP A 731 4.30 15.07 24.95
CA TRP A 731 5.13 14.89 23.77
C TRP A 731 5.71 16.24 23.33
N ASN A 732 6.95 16.21 22.83
CA ASN A 732 7.72 17.39 22.41
C ASN A 732 7.96 18.41 23.55
N GLU A 733 8.23 17.90 24.76
CA GLU A 733 8.47 18.71 25.98
C GLU A 733 9.55 19.79 25.78
N GLY A 734 9.27 21.01 26.24
CA GLY A 734 10.15 22.17 26.15
C GLY A 734 10.12 22.89 24.79
N ALA A 735 9.35 22.40 23.82
CA ALA A 735 9.29 23.00 22.49
C ALA A 735 8.63 24.37 22.47
N ASN A 736 7.62 24.60 23.32
CA ASN A 736 6.93 25.90 23.39
C ASN A 736 7.90 27.01 23.83
N SER A 737 8.77 26.71 24.80
CA SER A 737 9.79 27.66 25.28
C SER A 737 10.90 27.93 24.27
N LYS A 738 11.09 27.04 23.28
CA LYS A 738 12.11 27.14 22.23
C LYS A 738 11.57 27.72 20.91
N MET A 739 10.27 28.02 20.82
CA MET A 739 9.70 28.59 19.61
C MET A 739 10.24 29.99 19.34
N ASP A 740 10.80 30.16 18.15
CA ASP A 740 11.18 31.47 17.64
C ASP A 740 9.95 32.25 17.10
N MET A 741 10.15 33.54 16.84
CA MET A 741 9.07 34.40 16.32
C MET A 741 8.54 33.91 14.97
N LYS A 742 9.37 33.30 14.11
CA LYS A 742 8.94 32.76 12.82
C LYS A 742 7.93 31.62 13.02
N SER A 743 8.21 30.69 13.93
CA SER A 743 7.32 29.59 14.28
C SER A 743 6.01 30.08 14.87
N LEU A 744 6.05 31.11 15.74
CA LEU A 744 4.84 31.73 16.29
C LEU A 744 4.00 32.41 15.21
N PHE A 745 4.61 33.10 14.23
CA PHE A 745 3.87 33.68 13.11
C PHE A 745 3.28 32.61 12.19
N LYS A 746 4.00 31.52 11.94
CA LYS A 746 3.47 30.37 11.19
C LYS A 746 2.24 29.81 11.89
N LEU A 747 2.34 29.53 13.20
CA LEU A 747 1.20 29.07 14.00
C LEU A 747 0.02 30.04 13.92
N ARG A 748 0.28 31.34 14.07
CA ARG A 748 -0.75 32.39 13.93
C ARG A 748 -1.48 32.32 12.60
N SER A 749 -0.75 32.11 11.51
CA SER A 749 -1.32 32.10 10.16
C SER A 749 -2.39 31.02 9.98
N VAL A 750 -2.24 29.89 10.69
CA VAL A 750 -3.17 28.77 10.67
C VAL A 750 -4.42 29.06 11.51
N ILE A 751 -4.23 29.60 12.73
CA ILE A 751 -5.31 29.68 13.73
C ILE A 751 -6.07 31.01 13.77
N ALA A 752 -5.47 32.10 13.27
CA ALA A 752 -6.06 33.44 13.34
C ALA A 752 -7.45 33.55 12.68
N PRO A 753 -7.76 32.89 11.54
CA PRO A 753 -9.10 32.91 10.97
C PRO A 753 -10.17 32.31 11.89
N LEU A 754 -9.82 31.31 12.70
CA LEU A 754 -10.73 30.57 13.58
C LEU A 754 -11.09 31.39 14.83
N PHE A 755 -10.15 32.16 15.36
CA PHE A 755 -10.38 33.05 16.51
C PHE A 755 -11.35 34.21 16.24
N LYS A 756 -11.78 34.41 14.98
CA LYS A 756 -12.88 35.33 14.65
C LYS A 756 -14.23 34.82 15.13
N LYS A 757 -14.39 33.49 15.23
CA LYS A 757 -15.65 32.84 15.59
C LYS A 757 -15.60 32.15 16.95
N HIS A 758 -14.45 31.61 17.32
CA HIS A 758 -14.32 30.78 18.52
C HIS A 758 -13.28 31.33 19.51
N ARG A 759 -13.44 30.97 20.78
CA ARG A 759 -12.53 31.36 21.85
C ARG A 759 -11.26 30.50 21.93
N TRP A 760 -11.40 29.23 21.55
CA TRP A 760 -10.35 28.21 21.63
C TRP A 760 -10.10 27.55 20.29
N VAL A 761 -8.84 27.21 20.07
CA VAL A 761 -8.38 26.35 18.98
C VAL A 761 -7.49 25.29 19.61
N ALA A 762 -7.57 24.04 19.16
CA ALA A 762 -6.58 23.03 19.52
C ALA A 762 -6.03 22.36 18.27
N LEU A 763 -4.73 22.06 18.33
CA LEU A 763 -4.07 21.18 17.38
C LEU A 763 -4.02 19.79 17.99
N LEU A 764 -4.47 18.80 17.23
CA LEU A 764 -4.52 17.41 17.68
C LEU A 764 -3.61 16.54 16.81
N GLN A 765 -2.97 15.56 17.44
CA GLN A 765 -2.35 14.43 16.76
C GLN A 765 -2.90 13.12 17.32
N PRO A 766 -3.14 12.12 16.46
CA PRO A 766 -3.52 10.80 16.92
C PRO A 766 -2.36 10.23 17.76
N ALA A 767 -2.67 9.64 18.91
CA ALA A 767 -1.65 9.01 19.75
C ALA A 767 -1.35 7.59 19.26
N LEU A 768 -0.08 7.18 19.30
CA LEU A 768 0.33 5.81 19.03
C LEU A 768 -0.17 4.91 20.17
N ARG A 769 -0.89 3.85 19.84
CA ARG A 769 -1.43 2.85 20.76
C ARG A 769 -0.36 1.86 21.21
N HIS A 770 -0.39 1.47 22.47
CA HIS A 770 0.45 0.40 22.97
C HIS A 770 0.02 -0.96 22.38
N ARG A 771 0.98 -1.89 22.16
CA ARG A 771 0.66 -3.18 21.51
C ARG A 771 -0.24 -4.08 22.38
N THR A 772 -0.13 -3.97 23.70
CA THR A 772 -0.83 -4.84 24.65
C THR A 772 -1.95 -4.14 25.43
N SER A 773 -2.21 -2.85 25.15
CA SER A 773 -3.29 -2.11 25.82
C SER A 773 -4.07 -1.24 24.82
N THR A 774 -5.22 -0.75 25.25
CA THR A 774 -6.10 0.11 24.43
C THR A 774 -5.66 1.58 24.42
N GLY A 775 -4.79 1.97 25.36
CA GLY A 775 -4.33 3.34 25.55
C GLY A 775 -3.03 3.68 24.78
N PRO A 776 -2.55 4.92 24.94
CA PRO A 776 -1.34 5.39 24.29
C PRO A 776 -0.07 4.72 24.83
N VAL A 777 1.00 4.74 24.03
CA VAL A 777 2.34 4.35 24.46
C VAL A 777 2.87 5.31 25.53
N SER A 778 3.75 4.79 26.38
CA SER A 778 4.46 5.54 27.42
C SER A 778 5.98 5.48 27.16
N PRO A 779 6.66 6.60 26.86
CA PRO A 779 6.14 7.97 26.79
C PRO A 779 5.28 8.20 25.53
N PRO A 780 4.35 9.18 25.53
CA PRO A 780 3.47 9.45 24.41
C PRO A 780 4.22 9.76 23.13
N ARG A 781 3.69 9.24 22.01
CA ARG A 781 4.20 9.52 20.66
C ARG A 781 3.04 9.69 19.70
N PRO A 782 3.16 10.57 18.69
CA PRO A 782 2.16 10.66 17.64
C PRO A 782 2.19 9.38 16.80
N PHE A 783 1.00 8.95 16.38
CA PHE A 783 0.86 7.98 15.31
C PHE A 783 1.18 8.69 13.98
N PRO A 784 2.21 8.23 13.24
CA PRO A 784 2.61 8.88 12.00
C PRO A 784 1.57 8.67 10.90
N TYR A 785 1.38 9.68 10.04
CA TYR A 785 0.59 9.53 8.82
C TYR A 785 1.29 8.53 7.88
N GLN A 786 0.52 7.67 7.22
CA GLN A 786 1.06 6.56 6.42
C GLN A 786 1.16 6.87 4.91
N GLY A 787 0.76 8.07 4.48
CA GLY A 787 0.88 8.50 3.08
C GLY A 787 2.11 9.35 2.81
N GLU A 788 2.16 9.99 1.63
CA GLU A 788 3.24 10.93 1.33
C GLU A 788 3.01 12.28 2.04
N PHE A 789 3.93 12.67 2.91
CA PHE A 789 3.93 13.96 3.60
C PHE A 789 5.36 14.55 3.67
N GLN A 790 5.45 15.86 3.85
CA GLN A 790 6.65 16.64 4.14
C GLN A 790 6.75 16.99 5.63
N GLY A 791 5.64 17.01 6.36
CA GLY A 791 5.66 17.18 7.81
C GLY A 791 4.42 16.64 8.55
N PRO A 792 4.38 16.77 9.89
CA PRO A 792 3.31 16.19 10.70
C PRO A 792 1.93 16.72 10.30
N LEU A 793 0.97 15.81 10.10
CA LEU A 793 -0.43 16.19 9.93
C LEU A 793 -1.10 16.43 11.28
N LEU A 794 -1.75 17.58 11.39
CA LEU A 794 -2.46 18.05 12.58
C LEU A 794 -3.94 18.17 12.27
N VAL A 795 -4.79 17.73 13.18
CA VAL A 795 -6.22 18.06 13.15
C VAL A 795 -6.43 19.39 13.87
N VAL A 796 -7.16 20.30 13.25
CA VAL A 796 -7.51 21.59 13.87
C VAL A 796 -8.97 21.55 14.28
N VAL A 797 -9.20 21.76 15.58
CA VAL A 797 -10.54 21.83 16.18
C VAL A 797 -10.74 23.16 16.90
N THR A 798 -11.99 23.59 17.05
CA THR A 798 -12.37 24.82 17.76
C THR A 798 -13.35 24.55 18.88
N SER A 799 -13.37 25.41 19.90
CA SER A 799 -14.34 25.32 21.00
C SER A 799 -14.60 26.70 21.60
N ASP A 800 -15.75 26.85 22.24
CA ASP A 800 -16.10 28.04 23.03
C ASP A 800 -16.09 27.79 24.54
N ASP A 801 -16.21 26.52 24.96
CA ASP A 801 -16.32 26.07 26.35
C ASP A 801 -15.16 25.14 26.82
N GLU A 802 -14.29 24.71 25.92
CA GLU A 802 -13.23 23.69 26.11
C GLU A 802 -13.74 22.26 26.34
N GLU A 803 -15.05 22.05 26.42
CA GLU A 803 -15.68 20.74 26.64
C GLU A 803 -16.06 20.09 25.30
N LYS A 804 -16.72 20.86 24.43
CA LYS A 804 -17.19 20.40 23.11
C LYS A 804 -16.37 21.07 22.02
N TRP A 805 -15.82 20.25 21.13
CA TRP A 805 -14.91 20.68 20.08
C TRP A 805 -15.53 20.44 18.69
N GLU A 806 -15.40 21.38 17.77
CA GLU A 806 -15.88 21.25 16.39
C GLU A 806 -14.69 21.01 15.45
N TRP A 807 -14.78 19.99 14.60
CA TRP A 807 -13.75 19.70 13.59
C TRP A 807 -13.72 20.78 12.51
N GLN A 808 -12.55 21.37 12.25
CA GLN A 808 -12.39 22.39 11.19
C GLN A 808 -11.70 21.81 9.95
N PHE A 809 -10.44 21.39 10.05
CA PHE A 809 -9.65 20.89 8.92
C PHE A 809 -8.40 20.13 9.39
N VAL A 810 -7.72 19.49 8.44
CA VAL A 810 -6.38 18.90 8.64
C VAL A 810 -5.34 19.85 8.06
N HIS A 811 -4.21 20.03 8.74
CA HIS A 811 -3.12 20.90 8.34
C HIS A 811 -1.78 20.18 8.39
N GLU A 812 -0.99 20.26 7.33
CA GLU A 812 0.40 19.79 7.32
C GLU A 812 1.33 20.85 7.90
N TRP A 813 2.04 20.47 8.96
CA TRP A 813 3.01 21.33 9.62
C TRP A 813 4.34 21.36 8.85
N ASP A 814 4.82 22.55 8.52
CA ASP A 814 6.10 22.74 7.84
C ASP A 814 7.26 22.53 8.83
N THR A 815 8.13 21.56 8.53
CA THR A 815 9.24 21.11 9.36
C THR A 815 10.35 22.16 9.55
N ASN A 816 10.33 23.23 8.76
CA ASN A 816 11.23 24.38 8.95
C ASN A 816 10.85 25.21 10.20
N TYR A 817 9.67 24.97 10.79
CA TYR A 817 9.20 25.66 11.98
C TYR A 817 9.08 24.72 13.17
N GLN A 818 9.40 25.25 14.35
CA GLN A 818 9.31 24.50 15.60
C GLN A 818 7.85 24.12 15.89
N LEU A 819 7.60 22.81 16.00
CA LEU A 819 6.29 22.27 16.37
C LEU A 819 6.02 22.46 17.89
N PRO A 820 4.76 22.69 18.33
CA PRO A 820 4.41 22.88 19.75
C PRO A 820 4.56 21.64 20.64
N GLU A 821 4.45 21.86 21.95
CA GLU A 821 4.20 20.79 22.94
C GLU A 821 2.76 20.28 22.84
N PHE A 822 2.59 18.98 23.07
CA PHE A 822 1.29 18.32 23.14
C PHE A 822 1.17 17.49 24.41
N SER A 823 -0.03 17.40 24.99
CA SER A 823 -0.30 16.48 26.09
C SER A 823 -1.41 15.50 25.73
N ILE A 824 -1.38 14.28 26.26
CA ILE A 824 -2.53 13.37 26.16
C ILE A 824 -3.74 13.99 26.89
N LYS A 825 -4.85 14.17 26.18
CA LYS A 825 -6.15 14.54 26.74
C LYS A 825 -7.28 13.84 25.99
N GLU A 826 -8.33 13.47 26.72
CA GLU A 826 -9.60 13.06 26.13
C GLU A 826 -10.42 14.29 25.75
N ILE A 827 -11.01 14.29 24.55
CA ILE A 827 -11.89 15.36 24.07
C ILE A 827 -13.14 14.77 23.38
N LEU A 828 -14.23 15.53 23.42
CA LEU A 828 -15.47 15.26 22.69
C LEU A 828 -15.54 16.16 21.45
N ILE A 829 -15.56 15.56 20.25
CA ILE A 829 -15.72 16.26 18.98
C ILE A 829 -17.17 16.13 18.49
N VAL A 830 -17.88 17.24 18.32
CA VAL A 830 -19.30 17.33 17.93
C VAL A 830 -19.47 17.86 16.52
#